data_AF-A0A9W4XSK5-F1
#
_entry.id   AF-A0A9W4XSK5-F1
#
_cell.length_a   1.000
_cell.length_b   1.000
_cell.length_c   1.000
_cell.angle_alpha   90.00
_cell.angle_beta   90.00
_cell.angle_gamma   90.00
#
_symmetry.space_group_name_H-M   'P 1'
#
loop_
_entity.id
_entity.type
_entity.pdbx_description
1 polymer ?
#
loop_
_entity_poly.entity_id
_entity_poly.type
_entity_poly.pdbx_seq_one_letter_code
_entity_poly.pdbx_strand_id
1 'polypeptide(L)'
;MDEGAGKLWIDRRITQSQIELFDRLSGYSHAAAVSYKGALYAYHRRDDPDRGSHFAYSLRDVIDLLAKTGWEKIKTGHVSGNDRGRTRTNPGKSKGWRWGRDTRLAGLAALFDPLTRQQYGYGTEYRVLVDKFAQLSEIGHKKLGIDTEKMDEILAQIENILHLLTRRQSEINDEIKQILQNPSAEGAKRLMAVQTNGATHIRIARSLTPDWLRHMADEGYFRDPRKGEYWIAHKYLARCAKSHPEKVAEIITSSYSTEALERDTSIYIDLIRCVPDLPPEHAAKVARHIIGNKWYERFWADEESYLGIARYMYLEGMHDVASDLLLRAFSVPAPDPSGLGLPDTEFAMTDMGNLVDGVLEKAGKIDLLPMLGTLADLLDQAIRSDSGPGDIGDAESSMSVWRPTIEDSGENWTRDLKSSFVGHVRDCLLAIGTKDRGNLKRAMDVIKRRKYLVWRRIEMFMYGSFPDRFVNEAEIYAIRYLGDADLGRANQAMLGRCFAWLPAPVKREVLARIDGGLDHEEFERISRQAGRERAEIVQDKWVLRYLETLSDNLDAKHREKYIGLVGRYGRAEDPERSSTDYEEDVPDHKPARTEFKGIDDAFGYVAGYVPDNVVPPDYTIRGFSNIVSRHPLEASRRAPKLKEAHQQVLSGFFEGLGNARRGDEGMDWEALVPLMRDVSSRVSKGEVDGDGVGRMICRMLRSEFSKDMPGIEHRAPLWEIVESLERAGREDKDYCRRDFEERGDGHTISINNLEGLSFHALVLYAIWAARKGDDTGLDPGVRKVLDGYVDDPGRHTVSRSSALGRYLPSLYGLDKEWMVLTAKRMRGSETANAFWEGYVRWNRLYADVFSDLGDLYGQFLIGERSPGIRKTEMFKSTFDHVLLTYLYGEGAGTMFEDFLRTVDEESPDELVDHCIFRVGMVIRGEHGDPDFDPGMLDPLWLHPVLLERDLTSWFVGSKMDRRASISMYSRYVHGHTGRFRLTYRLMDELASYAPEFPDEVYGCLDRLVVSAVDEFVPDTVCRVVEELEKAGKDCRMIVEKIKSRAY
;
A
#
# COMPACT_ATOMS: atom_id res chain seq x y z
N MET A 1 15.64 77.24 35.29
CA MET A 1 16.31 76.69 36.48
C MET A 1 15.24 76.21 37.44
N ASP A 2 14.81 74.94 37.34
CA ASP A 2 14.17 74.22 38.46
C ASP A 2 13.96 72.70 38.24
N GLU A 3 14.38 72.15 37.09
CA GLU A 3 14.28 70.70 36.82
C GLU A 3 14.99 69.83 37.87
N GLY A 4 16.01 70.37 38.56
CA GLY A 4 16.68 69.71 39.67
C GLY A 4 15.81 69.59 40.93
N ALA A 5 15.06 70.63 41.30
CA ALA A 5 14.18 70.62 42.48
C ALA A 5 12.93 69.76 42.24
N GLY A 6 12.35 69.83 41.03
CA GLY A 6 11.19 69.01 40.65
C GLY A 6 11.48 67.50 40.68
N LYS A 7 12.69 67.08 40.26
CA LYS A 7 13.15 65.68 40.35
C LYS A 7 13.21 65.21 41.81
N LEU A 8 13.92 65.97 42.65
CA LEU A 8 14.10 65.71 44.08
C LEU A 8 12.80 65.73 44.90
N TRP A 9 11.76 66.43 44.44
CA TRP A 9 10.47 66.50 45.14
C TRP A 9 9.63 65.24 44.98
N ILE A 10 9.61 64.66 43.77
CA ILE A 10 8.80 63.47 43.46
C ILE A 10 9.47 62.18 43.92
N ASP A 11 10.80 62.10 43.81
CA ASP A 11 11.56 60.94 44.28
C ASP A 11 11.50 60.80 45.83
N ARG A 12 10.88 61.75 46.54
CA ARG A 12 10.53 61.68 47.99
C ARG A 12 9.06 61.31 48.29
N ARG A 13 8.19 61.25 47.28
CA ARG A 13 6.74 60.97 47.43
C ARG A 13 6.28 59.68 46.76
N ILE A 14 6.99 59.24 45.72
CA ILE A 14 6.82 57.92 45.11
C ILE A 14 7.24 56.85 46.13
N THR A 15 6.46 55.78 46.26
CA THR A 15 6.77 54.65 47.13
C THR A 15 7.82 53.72 46.50
N GLN A 16 8.50 52.90 47.31
CA GLN A 16 9.46 51.91 46.82
C GLN A 16 8.83 50.95 45.78
N SER A 17 7.57 50.53 45.99
CA SER A 17 6.82 49.70 45.04
C SER A 17 6.69 50.37 43.66
N GLN A 18 6.38 51.68 43.65
CA GLN A 18 6.19 52.43 42.41
C GLN A 18 7.53 52.70 41.68
N ILE A 19 8.64 52.82 42.40
CA ILE A 19 10.00 52.83 41.81
C ILE A 19 10.29 51.49 41.13
N GLU A 20 10.03 50.38 41.82
CA GLU A 20 10.21 49.03 41.28
C GLU A 20 9.31 48.77 40.06
N LEU A 21 8.08 49.30 40.05
CA LEU A 21 7.19 49.21 38.89
C LEU A 21 7.71 50.02 37.70
N PHE A 22 8.25 51.21 37.93
CA PHE A 22 8.87 52.03 36.88
C PHE A 22 10.07 51.31 36.24
N ASP A 23 10.93 50.70 37.05
CA ASP A 23 12.08 49.93 36.56
C ASP A 23 11.65 48.67 35.80
N ARG A 24 10.63 47.96 36.30
CA ARG A 24 10.03 46.80 35.61
C ARG A 24 9.41 47.19 34.27
N LEU A 25 8.57 48.23 34.24
CA LEU A 25 7.95 48.76 33.01
C LEU A 25 9.02 49.19 31.99
N SER A 26 10.13 49.76 32.44
CA SER A 26 11.24 50.17 31.55
C SER A 26 11.85 49.01 30.77
N GLY A 27 11.82 47.79 31.33
CA GLY A 27 12.25 46.57 30.64
C GLY A 27 11.29 46.08 29.54
N TYR A 28 10.02 46.49 29.57
CA TYR A 28 9.02 46.15 28.54
C TYR A 28 8.83 47.28 27.52
N SER A 29 8.68 48.52 27.99
CA SER A 29 8.52 49.72 27.17
C SER A 29 8.93 50.96 27.96
N HIS A 30 10.10 51.53 27.64
CA HIS A 30 10.60 52.75 28.28
C HIS A 30 9.61 53.93 28.15
N ALA A 31 8.91 54.04 27.02
CA ALA A 31 7.87 55.04 26.83
C ALA A 31 6.69 54.87 27.81
N ALA A 32 6.25 53.63 28.06
CA ALA A 32 5.21 53.35 29.04
C ALA A 32 5.67 53.68 30.47
N ALA A 33 6.92 53.38 30.84
CA ALA A 33 7.48 53.75 32.13
C ALA A 33 7.53 55.29 32.33
N VAL A 34 7.95 56.03 31.30
CA VAL A 34 7.93 57.52 31.33
C VAL A 34 6.51 58.06 31.49
N SER A 35 5.52 57.52 30.76
CA SER A 35 4.11 57.87 30.95
C SER A 35 3.61 57.56 32.35
N TYR A 36 4.01 56.43 32.94
CA TYR A 36 3.67 56.07 34.31
C TYR A 36 4.27 57.06 35.34
N LYS A 37 5.53 57.47 35.18
CA LYS A 37 6.12 58.55 36.01
C LYS A 37 5.39 59.89 35.83
N GLY A 38 4.88 60.17 34.62
CA GLY A 38 4.00 61.32 34.36
C GLY A 38 2.66 61.25 35.11
N ALA A 39 2.05 60.06 35.20
CA ALA A 39 0.83 59.84 35.98
C ALA A 39 1.05 60.11 37.47
N LEU A 40 2.15 59.59 38.04
CA LEU A 40 2.53 59.84 39.43
C LEU A 40 2.83 61.32 39.69
N TYR A 41 3.41 62.03 38.72
CA TYR A 41 3.62 63.49 38.79
C TYR A 41 2.28 64.22 38.94
N ALA A 42 1.33 63.96 38.04
CA ALA A 42 0.00 64.58 38.07
C ALA A 42 -0.79 64.20 39.34
N TYR A 43 -0.69 62.94 39.78
CA TYR A 43 -1.33 62.41 40.98
C TYR A 43 -0.91 63.15 42.26
N HIS A 44 0.39 63.36 42.48
CA HIS A 44 0.88 64.03 43.70
C HIS A 44 0.77 65.56 43.68
N ARG A 45 0.56 66.17 42.50
CA ARG A 45 0.52 67.63 42.32
C ARG A 45 -0.89 68.19 42.57
N ARG A 46 -1.26 68.28 43.86
CA ARG A 46 -2.60 68.68 44.31
C ARG A 46 -3.02 70.11 43.89
N ASP A 47 -2.07 70.98 43.57
CA ASP A 47 -2.21 72.36 43.10
C ASP A 47 -2.60 72.51 41.62
N ASP A 48 -2.46 71.47 40.80
CA ASP A 48 -2.83 71.51 39.38
C ASP A 48 -4.36 71.35 39.18
N PRO A 49 -5.07 72.33 38.61
CA PRO A 49 -6.51 72.22 38.35
C PRO A 49 -6.87 71.18 37.29
N ASP A 50 -5.93 70.83 36.40
CA ASP A 50 -6.10 69.83 35.34
C ASP A 50 -5.53 68.45 35.72
N ARG A 51 -5.09 68.27 36.98
CA ARG A 51 -4.41 67.06 37.48
C ARG A 51 -5.13 65.76 37.13
N GLY A 52 -6.47 65.74 37.20
CA GLY A 52 -7.28 64.56 36.91
C GLY A 52 -7.21 64.15 35.44
N SER A 53 -7.19 65.13 34.52
CA SER A 53 -7.02 64.87 33.09
C SER A 53 -5.58 64.49 32.76
N HIS A 54 -4.57 65.16 33.35
CA HIS A 54 -3.16 64.82 33.16
C HIS A 54 -2.85 63.38 33.65
N PHE A 55 -3.29 63.03 34.86
CA PHE A 55 -3.23 61.68 35.41
C PHE A 55 -3.88 60.66 34.47
N ALA A 56 -5.09 60.96 33.98
CA ALA A 56 -5.85 60.02 33.17
C ALA A 56 -5.22 59.78 31.78
N TYR A 57 -4.75 60.83 31.10
CA TYR A 57 -3.98 60.67 29.86
C TYR A 57 -2.72 59.85 30.08
N SER A 58 -1.96 60.15 31.13
CA SER A 58 -0.71 59.45 31.41
C SER A 58 -0.91 57.96 31.66
N LEU A 59 -1.85 57.55 32.53
CA LEU A 59 -2.14 56.12 32.76
C LEU A 59 -2.75 55.43 31.53
N ARG A 60 -3.60 56.12 30.77
CA ARG A 60 -4.14 55.60 29.51
C ARG A 60 -3.01 55.26 28.54
N ASP A 61 -2.04 56.16 28.42
CA ASP A 61 -0.91 56.00 27.51
C ASP A 61 0.05 54.91 27.97
N VAL A 62 0.17 54.60 29.27
CA VAL A 62 0.86 53.37 29.74
C VAL A 62 0.27 52.13 29.08
N ILE A 63 -1.06 51.97 29.15
CA ILE A 63 -1.76 50.79 28.63
C ILE A 63 -1.66 50.71 27.11
N ASP A 64 -1.84 51.83 26.41
CA ASP A 64 -1.76 51.89 24.94
C ASP A 64 -0.34 51.63 24.44
N LEU A 65 0.69 52.17 25.10
CA LEU A 65 2.10 51.97 24.74
C LEU A 65 2.56 50.54 25.00
N LEU A 66 2.14 49.90 26.09
CA LEU A 66 2.41 48.47 26.34
C LEU A 66 1.75 47.60 25.26
N ALA A 67 0.44 47.78 25.03
CA ALA A 67 -0.27 47.06 23.97
C ALA A 67 0.39 47.28 22.59
N LYS A 68 0.85 48.51 22.33
CA LYS A 68 1.54 48.88 21.10
C LYS A 68 2.87 48.17 20.93
N THR A 69 3.72 48.15 21.95
CA THR A 69 5.02 47.46 21.89
C THR A 69 4.84 45.95 21.65
N GLY A 70 3.82 45.31 22.24
CA GLY A 70 3.51 43.90 21.95
C GLY A 70 3.09 43.68 20.49
N TRP A 71 2.21 44.52 19.95
CA TRP A 71 1.80 44.45 18.53
C TRP A 71 2.93 44.77 17.55
N GLU A 72 3.85 45.65 17.90
CA GLU A 72 5.06 45.89 17.11
C GLU A 72 5.93 44.63 17.05
N LYS A 73 6.06 43.87 18.16
CA LYS A 73 6.70 42.54 18.16
C LYS A 73 5.96 41.52 17.30
N ILE A 74 4.62 41.51 17.28
CA ILE A 74 3.85 40.65 16.34
C ILE A 74 4.23 40.98 14.89
N LYS A 75 4.30 42.28 14.54
CA LYS A 75 4.62 42.73 13.17
C LYS A 75 6.06 42.51 12.75
N THR A 76 7.03 42.61 13.68
CA THR A 76 8.44 42.32 13.36
C THR A 76 8.75 40.83 13.40
N GLY A 77 7.99 40.03 14.16
CA GLY A 77 8.09 38.56 14.19
C GLY A 77 7.40 37.84 13.02
N HIS A 78 6.51 38.50 12.27
CA HIS A 78 5.89 37.94 11.06
C HIS A 78 6.18 38.79 9.81
N VAL A 79 7.18 38.36 9.03
CA VAL A 79 7.25 38.64 7.59
C VAL A 79 7.48 37.34 6.82
N SER A 80 6.51 36.43 6.87
CA SER A 80 6.31 35.40 5.85
C SER A 80 5.64 36.04 4.62
N GLY A 81 6.20 35.83 3.43
CA GLY A 81 5.90 36.67 2.24
C GLY A 81 4.49 36.62 1.66
N ASN A 82 3.66 35.62 2.02
CA ASN A 82 2.43 35.30 1.28
C ASN A 82 1.18 36.11 1.65
N ASP A 83 1.09 36.76 2.82
CA ASP A 83 -0.13 37.52 3.18
C ASP A 83 -0.13 38.99 2.72
N ARG A 84 0.57 39.28 1.62
CA ARG A 84 0.52 40.58 0.93
C ARG A 84 -0.78 40.79 0.15
N GLY A 85 -1.64 39.77 0.06
CA GLY A 85 -2.82 39.73 -0.79
C GLY A 85 -4.09 40.40 -0.25
N ARG A 86 -4.44 40.21 1.04
CA ARG A 86 -5.81 40.50 1.52
C ARG A 86 -6.02 41.67 2.49
N THR A 87 -4.97 42.27 3.05
CA THR A 87 -5.11 43.55 3.81
C THR A 87 -4.13 44.63 3.36
N ARG A 88 -4.18 45.01 2.07
CA ARG A 88 -3.37 46.11 1.52
C ARG A 88 -3.91 47.49 1.89
N THR A 89 -4.15 47.74 3.19
CA THR A 89 -4.37 49.09 3.72
C THR A 89 -3.05 49.69 4.20
N ASN A 90 -2.58 50.67 3.43
CA ASN A 90 -1.23 51.25 3.55
C ASN A 90 -1.07 52.01 4.90
N PRO A 91 -0.26 51.57 5.87
CA PRO A 91 -0.24 52.16 7.21
C PRO A 91 0.33 53.58 7.28
N GLY A 92 1.04 54.03 6.23
CA GLY A 92 1.79 55.29 6.22
C GLY A 92 0.96 56.57 6.09
N LYS A 93 -0.38 56.51 5.91
CA LYS A 93 -1.20 57.72 5.65
C LYS A 93 -2.56 57.80 6.37
N SER A 94 -3.02 56.78 7.09
CA SER A 94 -4.28 56.85 7.84
C SER A 94 -4.11 57.49 9.22
N LYS A 95 -4.29 58.82 9.29
CA LYS A 95 -4.49 59.51 10.57
C LYS A 95 -5.68 58.90 11.32
N GLY A 96 -5.45 58.29 12.47
CA GLY A 96 -6.51 57.95 13.43
C GLY A 96 -6.99 56.49 13.48
N TRP A 97 -6.12 55.50 13.27
CA TRP A 97 -6.43 54.12 13.66
C TRP A 97 -6.59 54.01 15.20
N ARG A 98 -7.81 54.16 15.70
CA ARG A 98 -8.15 53.79 17.09
C ARG A 98 -8.13 52.27 17.18
N TRP A 99 -7.29 51.74 18.05
CA TRP A 99 -7.24 50.29 18.27
C TRP A 99 -8.54 49.83 18.93
N GLY A 100 -9.05 48.66 18.51
CA GLY A 100 -10.21 48.04 19.13
C GLY A 100 -9.88 47.52 20.53
N ARG A 101 -10.92 47.08 21.27
CA ARG A 101 -10.76 46.40 22.56
C ARG A 101 -9.88 45.16 22.39
N ASP A 102 -10.22 44.33 21.40
CA ASP A 102 -9.56 43.06 21.12
C ASP A 102 -8.13 43.26 20.58
N THR A 103 -7.91 44.32 19.80
CA THR A 103 -6.56 44.73 19.36
C THR A 103 -5.66 45.02 20.57
N ARG A 104 -6.13 45.73 21.59
CA ARG A 104 -5.33 45.97 22.80
C ARG A 104 -5.11 44.71 23.62
N LEU A 105 -6.13 43.85 23.76
CA LEU A 105 -6.00 42.57 24.46
C LEU A 105 -4.92 41.69 23.81
N ALA A 106 -4.93 41.54 22.48
CA ALA A 106 -3.90 40.81 21.74
C ALA A 106 -2.50 41.45 21.87
N GLY A 107 -2.42 42.78 21.88
CA GLY A 107 -1.17 43.51 22.09
C GLY A 107 -0.57 43.30 23.48
N LEU A 108 -1.39 43.34 24.53
CA LEU A 108 -0.94 43.07 25.90
C LEU A 108 -0.50 41.61 26.06
N ALA A 109 -1.31 40.66 25.56
CA ALA A 109 -0.96 39.23 25.59
C ALA A 109 0.38 38.97 24.88
N ALA A 110 0.60 39.47 23.67
CA ALA A 110 1.86 39.30 22.95
C ALA A 110 3.06 40.07 23.55
N LEU A 111 2.84 41.08 24.41
CA LEU A 111 3.92 41.74 25.13
C LEU A 111 4.44 40.88 26.30
N PHE A 112 3.51 40.34 27.09
CA PHE A 112 3.80 39.65 28.35
C PHE A 112 3.98 38.13 28.18
N ASP A 113 3.34 37.55 27.18
CA ASP A 113 3.53 36.18 26.70
C ASP A 113 3.90 36.18 25.19
N PRO A 114 5.15 36.52 24.83
CA PRO A 114 5.58 36.60 23.44
C PRO A 114 5.70 35.23 22.74
N LEU A 115 5.73 34.13 23.50
CA LEU A 115 5.88 32.77 22.99
C LEU A 115 4.55 32.23 22.44
N THR A 116 3.50 32.31 23.26
CA THR A 116 2.20 31.70 22.97
C THR A 116 1.09 32.71 22.73
N ARG A 117 1.33 34.00 23.01
CA ARG A 117 0.40 35.14 22.76
C ARG A 117 -0.96 35.00 23.43
N GLN A 118 -1.07 34.19 24.47
CA GLN A 118 -2.31 33.84 25.14
C GLN A 118 -2.43 34.53 26.50
N GLN A 119 -3.53 34.27 27.21
CA GLN A 119 -3.87 35.01 28.41
C GLN A 119 -3.47 34.31 29.70
N TYR A 120 -3.34 32.98 29.74
CA TYR A 120 -2.82 32.19 30.87
C TYR A 120 -3.42 32.63 32.22
N GLY A 121 -4.75 32.62 32.29
CA GLY A 121 -5.50 33.09 33.47
C GLY A 121 -5.60 34.62 33.62
N TYR A 122 -4.65 35.41 33.11
CA TYR A 122 -4.66 36.89 33.18
C TYR A 122 -5.65 37.58 32.25
N GLY A 123 -6.56 36.82 31.63
CA GLY A 123 -7.59 37.39 30.76
C GLY A 123 -8.54 38.36 31.47
N THR A 124 -8.66 38.29 32.80
CA THR A 124 -9.41 39.26 33.60
C THR A 124 -8.62 40.56 33.77
N GLU A 125 -7.35 40.46 34.10
CA GLU A 125 -6.39 41.55 34.29
C GLU A 125 -6.21 42.37 33.01
N TYR A 126 -6.01 41.70 31.87
CA TYR A 126 -5.95 42.38 30.57
C TYR A 126 -7.26 43.08 30.23
N ARG A 127 -8.43 42.47 30.50
CA ARG A 127 -9.73 43.13 30.32
C ARG A 127 -9.89 44.33 31.23
N VAL A 128 -9.51 44.25 32.50
CA VAL A 128 -9.56 45.38 33.44
C VAL A 128 -8.65 46.51 32.95
N LEU A 129 -7.42 46.24 32.49
CA LEU A 129 -6.57 47.29 31.91
C LEU A 129 -7.21 47.96 30.68
N VAL A 130 -7.77 47.17 29.75
CA VAL A 130 -8.40 47.73 28.54
C VAL A 130 -9.70 48.48 28.86
N ASP A 131 -10.45 48.06 29.86
CA ASP A 131 -11.67 48.74 30.31
C ASP A 131 -11.32 50.03 31.08
N LYS A 132 -10.23 50.02 31.86
CA LYS A 132 -9.65 51.25 32.44
C LYS A 132 -9.13 52.19 31.37
N PHE A 133 -8.52 51.72 30.27
CA PHE A 133 -8.15 52.59 29.15
C PHE A 133 -9.36 53.38 28.62
N ALA A 134 -10.54 52.75 28.51
CA ALA A 134 -11.76 53.43 28.11
C ALA A 134 -12.21 54.48 29.15
N GLN A 135 -12.28 54.10 30.43
CA GLN A 135 -12.63 55.01 31.54
C GLN A 135 -11.69 56.22 31.61
N LEU A 136 -10.37 55.99 31.54
CA LEU A 136 -9.34 57.03 31.56
C LEU A 136 -9.43 57.95 30.33
N SER A 137 -9.86 57.44 29.18
CA SER A 137 -10.09 58.26 27.99
C SER A 137 -11.23 59.26 28.19
N GLU A 138 -12.30 58.90 28.91
CA GLU A 138 -13.41 59.81 29.19
C GLU A 138 -13.02 60.90 30.20
N ILE A 139 -12.26 60.55 31.24
CA ILE A 139 -11.71 61.48 32.23
C ILE A 139 -10.71 62.46 31.58
N GLY A 140 -9.79 61.95 30.76
CA GLY A 140 -8.79 62.76 30.03
C GLY A 140 -9.46 63.79 29.12
N HIS A 141 -10.54 63.41 28.43
CA HIS A 141 -11.33 64.31 27.59
C HIS A 141 -12.34 65.19 28.36
N LYS A 142 -12.24 65.29 29.70
CA LYS A 142 -13.11 66.08 30.58
C LYS A 142 -14.61 65.76 30.45
N LYS A 143 -14.95 64.53 30.04
CA LYS A 143 -16.34 64.04 29.98
C LYS A 143 -16.80 63.47 31.31
N LEU A 144 -15.85 63.02 32.13
CA LEU A 144 -16.06 62.58 33.51
C LEU A 144 -15.17 63.42 34.43
N GLY A 145 -15.72 63.95 35.52
CA GLY A 145 -14.91 64.47 36.62
C GLY A 145 -14.29 63.33 37.43
N ILE A 146 -13.15 63.59 38.08
CA ILE A 146 -12.52 62.63 39.00
C ILE A 146 -12.00 63.37 40.23
N ASP A 147 -12.27 62.83 41.42
CA ASP A 147 -11.73 63.29 42.69
C ASP A 147 -10.48 62.48 43.09
N THR A 148 -9.88 62.80 44.24
CA THR A 148 -8.68 62.08 44.70
C THR A 148 -8.97 60.63 45.06
N GLU A 149 -10.11 60.33 45.71
CA GLU A 149 -10.44 58.96 46.14
C GLU A 149 -10.59 58.03 44.93
N LYS A 150 -11.21 58.51 43.85
CA LYS A 150 -11.32 57.75 42.60
C LYS A 150 -10.01 57.68 41.81
N MET A 151 -9.12 58.68 41.93
CA MET A 151 -7.75 58.58 41.42
C MET A 151 -6.95 57.51 42.16
N ASP A 152 -7.07 57.45 43.51
CA ASP A 152 -6.42 56.45 44.36
C ASP A 152 -6.87 55.02 43.97
N GLU A 153 -8.19 54.79 43.82
CA GLU A 153 -8.76 53.51 43.42
C GLU A 153 -8.24 53.05 42.04
N ILE A 154 -8.25 53.94 41.04
CA ILE A 154 -7.82 53.62 39.68
C ILE A 154 -6.30 53.37 39.62
N LEU A 155 -5.51 54.18 40.31
CA LEU A 155 -4.05 54.03 40.36
C LEU A 155 -3.70 52.68 41.01
N ALA A 156 -4.22 52.40 42.20
CA ALA A 156 -3.96 51.15 42.91
C ALA A 156 -4.40 49.91 42.09
N GLN A 157 -5.56 49.96 41.42
CA GLN A 157 -6.01 48.85 40.60
C GLN A 157 -5.11 48.60 39.39
N ILE A 158 -4.60 49.64 38.72
CA ILE A 158 -3.68 49.51 37.58
C ILE A 158 -2.29 49.08 38.05
N GLU A 159 -1.77 49.68 39.13
CA GLU A 159 -0.46 49.33 39.69
C GLU A 159 -0.41 47.88 40.15
N ASN A 160 -1.44 47.37 40.85
CA ASN A 160 -1.52 45.96 41.26
C ASN A 160 -1.45 45.01 40.05
N ILE A 161 -2.17 45.32 38.97
CA ILE A 161 -2.16 44.50 37.75
C ILE A 161 -0.81 44.60 37.02
N LEU A 162 -0.23 45.79 36.90
CA LEU A 162 1.06 45.94 36.24
C LEU A 162 2.21 45.32 37.05
N HIS A 163 2.17 45.35 38.39
CA HIS A 163 3.10 44.63 39.25
C HIS A 163 3.05 43.11 39.03
N LEU A 164 1.85 42.57 38.84
CA LEU A 164 1.61 41.15 38.56
C LEU A 164 2.12 40.75 37.17
N LEU A 165 1.76 41.51 36.12
CA LEU A 165 2.15 41.24 34.74
C LEU A 165 3.65 41.48 34.45
N THR A 166 4.31 42.37 35.21
CA THR A 166 5.73 42.70 35.02
C THR A 166 6.69 41.98 35.97
N ARG A 167 6.24 40.91 36.66
CA ARG A 167 7.12 40.02 37.44
C ARG A 167 8.24 39.49 36.55
N ARG A 168 9.50 39.54 37.02
CA ARG A 168 10.63 39.05 36.24
C ARG A 168 10.56 37.53 36.12
N GLN A 169 10.81 36.99 34.93
CA GLN A 169 10.81 35.55 34.72
C GLN A 169 11.83 34.80 35.61
N SER A 170 12.93 35.45 36.00
CA SER A 170 13.87 34.88 36.99
C SER A 170 13.23 34.69 38.37
N GLU A 171 12.49 35.68 38.88
CA GLU A 171 11.78 35.60 40.17
C GLU A 171 10.74 34.46 40.14
N ILE A 172 10.01 34.32 39.04
CA ILE A 172 9.03 33.24 38.81
C ILE A 172 9.75 31.88 38.74
N ASN A 173 10.87 31.80 38.01
CA ASN A 173 11.65 30.57 37.87
C ASN A 173 12.25 30.08 39.21
N ASP A 174 12.68 31.02 40.07
CA ASP A 174 13.19 30.73 41.40
C ASP A 174 12.07 30.32 42.37
N GLU A 175 10.90 30.98 42.32
CA GLU A 175 9.71 30.56 43.06
C GLU A 175 9.28 29.14 42.66
N ILE A 176 9.22 28.83 41.36
CA ILE A 176 8.91 27.48 40.86
C ILE A 176 9.94 26.47 41.35
N LYS A 177 11.23 26.82 41.31
CA LYS A 177 12.31 25.95 41.82
C LYS A 177 12.18 25.68 43.32
N GLN A 178 11.68 26.65 44.10
CA GLN A 178 11.39 26.45 45.52
C GLN A 178 10.15 25.58 45.75
N ILE A 179 9.06 25.83 45.03
CA ILE A 179 7.81 25.04 45.18
C ILE A 179 8.05 23.58 44.81
N LEU A 180 8.77 23.32 43.70
CA LEU A 180 9.07 21.97 43.20
C LEU A 180 9.88 21.09 44.18
N GLN A 181 10.48 21.66 45.25
CA GLN A 181 11.23 20.89 46.25
C GLN A 181 10.36 19.95 47.09
N ASN A 182 9.05 20.20 47.22
CA ASN A 182 8.18 19.40 48.06
C ASN A 182 6.75 19.24 47.47
N PRO A 183 6.44 18.08 46.85
CA PRO A 183 5.11 17.76 46.35
C PRO A 183 4.02 17.96 47.42
N SER A 184 3.02 18.79 47.11
CA SER A 184 1.89 19.06 48.00
C SER A 184 0.73 19.71 47.24
N ALA A 185 -0.50 19.62 47.78
CA ALA A 185 -1.68 20.26 47.19
C ALA A 185 -1.53 21.80 47.14
N GLU A 186 -1.10 22.43 48.23
CA GLU A 186 -0.82 23.88 48.25
C GLU A 186 0.35 24.23 47.30
N GLY A 187 1.35 23.35 47.17
CA GLY A 187 2.39 23.48 46.14
C GLY A 187 1.81 23.46 44.73
N ALA A 188 0.90 22.55 44.40
CA ALA A 188 0.31 22.42 43.08
C ALA A 188 -0.58 23.63 42.75
N LYS A 189 -1.40 24.07 43.72
CA LYS A 189 -2.18 25.31 43.63
C LYS A 189 -1.30 26.53 43.39
N ARG A 190 -0.16 26.63 44.07
CA ARG A 190 0.84 27.68 43.82
C ARG A 190 1.51 27.55 42.45
N LEU A 191 1.84 26.34 41.99
CA LEU A 191 2.37 26.10 40.64
C LEU A 191 1.36 26.52 39.57
N MET A 192 0.07 26.24 39.74
CA MET A 192 -1.01 26.72 38.87
C MET A 192 -1.09 28.25 38.89
N ALA A 193 -1.04 28.87 40.06
CA ALA A 193 -1.10 30.34 40.20
C ALA A 193 0.11 31.09 39.61
N VAL A 194 1.27 30.43 39.44
CA VAL A 194 2.45 31.01 38.78
C VAL A 194 2.60 30.61 37.30
N GLN A 195 1.64 29.91 36.69
CA GLN A 195 1.63 29.66 35.23
C GLN A 195 1.21 30.92 34.46
N THR A 196 2.10 31.91 34.44
CA THR A 196 1.85 33.28 33.95
C THR A 196 1.94 33.44 32.43
N ASN A 197 2.54 32.48 31.73
CA ASN A 197 2.82 32.49 30.28
C ASN A 197 3.28 31.09 29.82
N GLY A 198 3.40 30.87 28.50
CA GLY A 198 3.79 29.57 27.94
C GLY A 198 5.20 29.12 28.31
N ALA A 199 6.15 30.05 28.49
CA ALA A 199 7.51 29.71 28.95
C ALA A 199 7.48 29.05 30.34
N THR A 200 6.63 29.58 31.21
CA THR A 200 6.46 29.09 32.58
C THR A 200 5.70 27.78 32.60
N HIS A 201 4.68 27.63 31.76
CA HIS A 201 3.98 26.36 31.56
C HIS A 201 4.93 25.24 31.09
N ILE A 202 5.75 25.50 30.06
CA ILE A 202 6.79 24.56 29.58
C ILE A 202 7.79 24.21 30.68
N ARG A 203 8.25 25.20 31.46
CA ARG A 203 9.18 24.96 32.56
C ARG A 203 8.58 24.03 33.61
N ILE A 204 7.33 24.24 34.01
CA ILE A 204 6.63 23.39 34.96
C ILE A 204 6.43 21.99 34.37
N ALA A 205 5.82 21.86 33.19
CA ALA A 205 5.57 20.59 32.51
C ALA A 205 6.83 19.72 32.35
N ARG A 206 8.01 20.34 32.14
CA ARG A 206 9.31 19.65 32.08
C ARG A 206 9.94 19.33 33.44
N SER A 207 9.67 20.13 34.47
CA SER A 207 10.32 20.02 35.80
C SER A 207 9.53 19.20 36.82
N LEU A 208 8.26 18.89 36.56
CA LEU A 208 7.47 18.00 37.41
C LEU A 208 8.06 16.57 37.42
N THR A 209 8.42 16.09 38.61
CA THR A 209 8.68 14.67 38.90
C THR A 209 7.35 13.93 39.12
N PRO A 210 7.27 12.60 38.92
CA PRO A 210 6.00 11.88 38.96
C PRO A 210 5.19 12.02 40.25
N ASP A 211 5.85 12.25 41.40
CA ASP A 211 5.21 12.44 42.71
C ASP A 211 4.22 13.63 42.74
N TRP A 212 4.38 14.59 41.83
CA TRP A 212 3.46 15.71 41.68
C TRP A 212 2.13 15.35 41.01
N LEU A 213 2.03 14.21 40.32
CA LEU A 213 0.91 13.90 39.42
C LEU A 213 -0.47 14.04 40.09
N ARG A 214 -0.65 13.47 41.28
CA ARG A 214 -1.92 13.52 42.02
C ARG A 214 -2.29 14.96 42.36
N HIS A 215 -1.39 15.71 42.99
CA HIS A 215 -1.64 17.10 43.38
C HIS A 215 -1.94 18.01 42.18
N MET A 216 -1.21 17.89 41.07
CA MET A 216 -1.47 18.69 39.86
C MET A 216 -2.83 18.31 39.23
N ALA A 217 -3.20 17.03 39.24
CA ALA A 217 -4.48 16.58 38.70
C ALA A 217 -5.68 17.03 39.52
N ASP A 218 -5.58 16.97 40.84
CA ASP A 218 -6.66 17.35 41.74
C ASP A 218 -6.90 18.88 41.71
N GLU A 219 -5.84 19.68 41.51
CA GLU A 219 -5.91 21.13 41.20
C GLU A 219 -6.30 21.45 39.75
N GLY A 220 -6.59 20.43 38.92
CA GLY A 220 -7.16 20.59 37.58
C GLY A 220 -6.19 20.92 36.45
N TYR A 221 -4.87 20.73 36.63
CA TYR A 221 -3.83 21.01 35.62
C TYR A 221 -4.07 20.32 34.26
N PHE A 222 -4.71 19.15 34.28
CA PHE A 222 -5.00 18.38 33.08
C PHE A 222 -6.37 18.67 32.45
N ARG A 223 -7.10 19.70 32.90
CA ARG A 223 -8.35 20.10 32.24
C ARG A 223 -8.05 21.06 31.10
N ASP A 224 -8.64 20.78 29.93
CA ASP A 224 -8.57 21.66 28.75
C ASP A 224 -8.85 23.13 29.11
N PRO A 225 -7.90 24.05 28.88
CA PRO A 225 -8.13 25.46 29.10
C PRO A 225 -9.08 25.98 28.03
N ARG A 226 -10.31 26.32 28.44
CA ARG A 226 -11.41 26.77 27.59
C ARG A 226 -11.13 28.14 26.92
N LYS A 227 -10.24 28.16 25.92
CA LYS A 227 -10.07 29.11 24.78
C LYS A 227 -8.61 29.14 24.33
N GLY A 228 -8.26 28.34 23.33
CA GLY A 228 -7.06 28.55 22.49
C GLY A 228 -5.76 28.78 23.26
N GLU A 229 -5.59 28.11 24.40
CA GLU A 229 -4.38 28.17 25.25
C GLU A 229 -3.50 26.94 24.96
N TYR A 230 -2.21 27.16 24.78
CA TYR A 230 -1.24 26.12 24.43
C TYR A 230 -0.95 25.25 25.64
N TRP A 231 -1.25 23.97 25.47
CA TRP A 231 -1.55 23.15 26.63
C TRP A 231 -0.89 21.77 26.57
N ILE A 232 0.37 21.74 26.98
CA ILE A 232 1.27 20.57 26.97
C ILE A 232 1.25 19.72 28.25
N ALA A 233 0.21 19.84 29.09
CA ALA A 233 0.10 19.01 30.29
C ALA A 233 0.08 17.50 29.93
N HIS A 234 -0.45 17.14 28.76
CA HIS A 234 -0.43 15.76 28.24
C HIS A 234 0.99 15.16 28.16
N LYS A 235 2.02 15.93 27.78
CA LYS A 235 3.42 15.45 27.65
C LYS A 235 4.05 15.02 28.98
N TYR A 236 3.50 15.45 30.11
CA TYR A 236 3.94 15.00 31.43
C TYR A 236 3.42 13.59 31.78
N LEU A 237 2.31 13.15 31.18
CA LEU A 237 1.70 11.85 31.47
C LEU A 237 2.58 10.66 31.06
N ALA A 238 3.26 10.74 29.90
CA ALA A 238 4.18 9.70 29.44
C ALA A 238 5.31 9.42 30.46
N ARG A 239 5.88 10.48 31.06
CA ARG A 239 6.90 10.33 32.13
C ARG A 239 6.35 9.73 33.42
N CYS A 240 5.04 9.79 33.63
CA CYS A 240 4.37 9.27 34.80
C CYS A 240 3.82 7.85 34.61
N ALA A 241 3.58 7.40 33.37
CA ALA A 241 2.90 6.14 33.03
C ALA A 241 3.43 4.94 33.82
N LYS A 242 4.76 4.79 33.89
CA LYS A 242 5.42 3.65 34.57
C LYS A 242 5.42 3.72 36.10
N SER A 243 5.19 4.89 36.70
CA SER A 243 5.27 5.09 38.17
C SER A 243 3.90 5.33 38.82
N HIS A 244 2.97 5.96 38.12
CA HIS A 244 1.64 6.30 38.61
C HIS A 244 0.54 5.93 37.58
N PRO A 245 0.53 4.70 37.05
CA PRO A 245 -0.27 4.32 35.89
C PRO A 245 -1.78 4.50 36.08
N GLU A 246 -2.30 4.13 37.26
CA GLU A 246 -3.71 4.28 37.63
C GLU A 246 -4.19 5.72 37.44
N LYS A 247 -3.43 6.68 37.99
CA LYS A 247 -3.77 8.11 37.95
C LYS A 247 -3.54 8.70 36.56
N VAL A 248 -2.55 8.22 35.80
CA VAL A 248 -2.42 8.58 34.38
C VAL A 248 -3.65 8.14 33.60
N ALA A 249 -4.07 6.87 33.70
CA ALA A 249 -5.27 6.39 33.01
C ALA A 249 -6.56 7.08 33.50
N GLU A 250 -6.69 7.40 34.79
CA GLU A 250 -7.74 8.29 35.31
C GLU A 250 -7.76 9.63 34.56
N ILE A 251 -6.62 10.34 34.53
CA ILE A 251 -6.50 11.66 33.88
C ILE A 251 -6.86 11.61 32.40
N ILE A 252 -6.31 10.65 31.65
CA ILE A 252 -6.60 10.50 30.21
C ILE A 252 -8.11 10.32 29.98
N THR A 253 -8.74 9.48 30.80
CA THR A 253 -10.17 9.13 30.66
C THR A 253 -11.16 10.11 31.30
N SER A 254 -10.69 11.12 32.05
CA SER A 254 -11.56 12.09 32.74
C SER A 254 -11.41 13.54 32.27
N SER A 255 -10.25 13.90 31.69
CA SER A 255 -9.87 15.32 31.56
C SER A 255 -9.72 15.81 30.11
N TYR A 256 -9.70 14.88 29.14
CA TYR A 256 -9.61 15.17 27.71
C TYR A 256 -10.96 14.90 27.05
N SER A 257 -11.43 15.81 26.21
CA SER A 257 -12.66 15.66 25.42
C SER A 257 -12.35 15.62 23.93
N THR A 258 -13.26 15.11 23.13
CA THR A 258 -13.09 15.02 21.66
C THR A 258 -12.86 16.41 21.05
N GLU A 259 -13.54 17.46 21.55
CA GLU A 259 -13.33 18.84 21.09
C GLU A 259 -11.97 19.42 21.48
N ALA A 260 -11.30 18.88 22.51
CA ALA A 260 -9.92 19.25 22.85
C ALA A 260 -8.95 18.62 21.86
N LEU A 261 -9.17 17.36 21.47
CA LEU A 261 -8.39 16.68 20.44
C LEU A 261 -8.60 17.34 19.07
N GLU A 262 -9.83 17.67 18.70
CA GLU A 262 -10.17 18.36 17.44
C GLU A 262 -9.38 19.65 17.23
N ARG A 263 -9.09 20.39 18.32
CA ARG A 263 -8.29 21.63 18.29
C ARG A 263 -6.79 21.39 18.16
N ASP A 264 -6.27 20.26 18.63
CA ASP A 264 -4.85 19.95 18.61
C ASP A 264 -4.61 18.44 18.52
N THR A 265 -4.20 17.99 17.32
CA THR A 265 -3.89 16.59 17.02
C THR A 265 -2.68 16.05 17.79
N SER A 266 -1.75 16.92 18.23
CA SER A 266 -0.60 16.47 19.03
C SER A 266 -1.03 15.92 20.39
N ILE A 267 -2.11 16.46 20.98
CA ILE A 267 -2.71 15.92 22.21
C ILE A 267 -3.14 14.47 22.00
N TYR A 268 -3.87 14.18 20.92
CA TYR A 268 -4.33 12.81 20.62
C TYR A 268 -3.15 11.85 20.50
N ILE A 269 -2.10 12.26 19.78
CA ILE A 269 -0.96 11.42 19.47
C ILE A 269 -0.12 11.12 20.73
N ASP A 270 0.20 12.13 21.54
CA ASP A 270 0.93 11.95 22.80
C ASP A 270 0.14 11.08 23.80
N LEU A 271 -1.19 11.16 23.78
CA LEU A 271 -2.05 10.32 24.61
C LEU A 271 -2.04 8.85 24.17
N ILE A 272 -2.15 8.55 22.87
CA ILE A 272 -2.12 7.14 22.40
C ILE A 272 -0.73 6.51 22.59
N ARG A 273 0.35 7.28 22.40
CA ARG A 273 1.74 6.84 22.65
C ARG A 273 2.03 6.51 24.11
N CYS A 274 1.31 7.13 25.03
CA CYS A 274 1.38 6.84 26.46
C CYS A 274 0.78 5.47 26.82
N VAL A 275 -0.14 4.93 26.01
CA VAL A 275 -0.93 3.73 26.36
C VAL A 275 -0.09 2.45 26.46
N PRO A 276 0.86 2.13 25.55
CA PRO A 276 1.71 0.95 25.69
C PRO A 276 2.69 0.99 26.88
N ASP A 277 2.94 2.18 27.45
CA ASP A 277 3.76 2.36 28.65
C ASP A 277 2.98 2.17 29.97
N LEU A 278 1.65 1.98 29.89
CA LEU A 278 0.79 1.66 31.02
C LEU A 278 0.65 0.14 31.21
N PRO A 279 0.53 -0.37 32.46
CA PRO A 279 0.14 -1.75 32.72
C PRO A 279 -1.20 -2.12 32.05
N PRO A 280 -1.42 -3.40 31.69
CA PRO A 280 -2.50 -3.82 30.79
C PRO A 280 -3.91 -3.37 31.22
N GLU A 281 -4.23 -3.45 32.51
CA GLU A 281 -5.54 -3.03 33.05
C GLU A 281 -5.82 -1.54 32.80
N HIS A 282 -4.82 -0.70 33.02
CA HIS A 282 -4.91 0.75 32.85
C HIS A 282 -4.86 1.15 31.37
N ALA A 283 -4.04 0.46 30.58
CA ALA A 283 -3.99 0.63 29.14
C ALA A 283 -5.33 0.26 28.48
N ALA A 284 -5.94 -0.86 28.88
CA ALA A 284 -7.28 -1.28 28.44
C ALA A 284 -8.38 -0.29 28.86
N LYS A 285 -8.28 0.34 30.04
CA LYS A 285 -9.19 1.42 30.46
C LYS A 285 -9.12 2.62 29.50
N VAL A 286 -7.92 3.02 29.08
CA VAL A 286 -7.74 4.12 28.10
C VAL A 286 -8.22 3.70 26.72
N ALA A 287 -7.89 2.50 26.25
CA ALA A 287 -8.34 2.01 24.95
C ALA A 287 -9.88 1.89 24.83
N ARG A 288 -10.58 1.45 25.89
CA ARG A 288 -12.06 1.51 25.95
C ARG A 288 -12.60 2.95 25.90
N HIS A 289 -11.86 3.92 26.43
CA HIS A 289 -12.23 5.34 26.32
C HIS A 289 -12.01 5.90 24.91
N ILE A 290 -10.93 5.51 24.22
CA ILE A 290 -10.68 5.81 22.79
C ILE A 290 -11.86 5.33 21.93
N ILE A 291 -12.32 4.09 22.16
CA ILE A 291 -13.49 3.51 21.47
C ILE A 291 -14.77 4.28 21.84
N GLY A 292 -15.06 4.44 23.13
CA GLY A 292 -16.31 5.01 23.62
C GLY A 292 -16.54 6.49 23.28
N ASN A 293 -15.46 7.27 23.13
CA ASN A 293 -15.51 8.70 22.78
C ASN A 293 -15.14 8.98 21.32
N LYS A 294 -15.07 7.92 20.49
CA LYS A 294 -14.80 8.00 19.04
C LYS A 294 -13.44 8.58 18.64
N TRP A 295 -12.44 8.53 19.52
CA TRP A 295 -11.09 8.99 19.18
C TRP A 295 -10.46 8.17 18.05
N TYR A 296 -10.96 6.94 17.82
CA TYR A 296 -10.62 6.11 16.68
C TYR A 296 -10.89 6.77 15.31
N GLU A 297 -11.79 7.75 15.21
CA GLU A 297 -12.06 8.49 13.96
C GLU A 297 -10.81 9.26 13.47
N ARG A 298 -9.77 9.35 14.30
CA ARG A 298 -8.46 9.93 14.04
C ARG A 298 -7.36 8.88 13.85
N PHE A 299 -7.72 7.65 13.50
CA PHE A 299 -6.79 6.55 13.24
C PHE A 299 -5.59 6.98 12.37
N TRP A 300 -5.87 7.62 11.23
CA TRP A 300 -4.91 8.10 10.24
C TRP A 300 -4.03 9.30 10.66
N ALA A 301 -4.10 9.74 11.92
CA ALA A 301 -3.18 10.75 12.44
C ALA A 301 -1.85 10.15 12.94
N ASP A 302 -1.88 8.90 13.43
CA ASP A 302 -0.69 8.10 13.79
C ASP A 302 -1.12 6.62 13.85
N GLU A 303 -1.29 6.04 12.65
CA GLU A 303 -1.73 4.66 12.44
C GLU A 303 -0.80 3.65 13.15
N GLU A 304 0.52 3.87 13.11
CA GLU A 304 1.50 2.99 13.76
C GLU A 304 1.32 2.96 15.29
N SER A 305 1.18 4.11 15.96
CA SER A 305 0.95 4.13 17.40
C SER A 305 -0.40 3.50 17.78
N TYR A 306 -1.43 3.71 16.97
CA TYR A 306 -2.76 3.11 17.22
C TYR A 306 -2.74 1.58 17.05
N LEU A 307 -2.15 1.07 15.97
CA LEU A 307 -1.94 -0.37 15.78
C LEU A 307 -0.97 -0.93 16.86
N GLY A 308 -0.02 -0.11 17.32
CA GLY A 308 0.85 -0.41 18.47
C GLY A 308 0.06 -0.67 19.77
N ILE A 309 -1.00 0.11 20.04
CA ILE A 309 -1.92 -0.18 21.15
C ILE A 309 -2.62 -1.52 20.92
N ALA A 310 -3.20 -1.75 19.74
CA ALA A 310 -3.92 -2.99 19.46
C ALA A 310 -3.00 -4.23 19.62
N ARG A 311 -1.77 -4.16 19.09
CA ARG A 311 -0.73 -5.17 19.28
C ARG A 311 -0.41 -5.38 20.76
N TYR A 312 -0.20 -4.31 21.53
CA TYR A 312 0.05 -4.41 22.97
C TYR A 312 -1.12 -5.07 23.73
N MET A 313 -2.36 -4.67 23.43
CA MET A 313 -3.56 -5.31 24.00
C MET A 313 -3.62 -6.81 23.69
N TYR A 314 -3.27 -7.24 22.48
CA TYR A 314 -3.18 -8.67 22.13
C TYR A 314 -2.10 -9.41 22.92
N LEU A 315 -0.89 -8.85 23.00
CA LEU A 315 0.24 -9.47 23.70
C LEU A 315 -0.02 -9.65 25.21
N GLU A 316 -0.80 -8.75 25.80
CA GLU A 316 -1.15 -8.74 27.23
C GLU A 316 -2.52 -9.38 27.55
N GLY A 317 -3.17 -10.04 26.57
CA GLY A 317 -4.41 -10.79 26.77
C GLY A 317 -5.71 -9.97 26.81
N MET A 318 -5.65 -8.66 26.55
CA MET A 318 -6.79 -7.73 26.53
C MET A 318 -7.52 -7.75 25.18
N HIS A 319 -7.86 -8.96 24.76
CA HIS A 319 -8.27 -9.28 23.39
C HIS A 319 -9.53 -8.55 22.92
N ASP A 320 -10.56 -8.43 23.77
CA ASP A 320 -11.82 -7.74 23.47
C ASP A 320 -11.58 -6.30 23.03
N VAL A 321 -10.69 -5.61 23.74
CA VAL A 321 -10.34 -4.22 23.47
C VAL A 321 -9.48 -4.10 22.21
N ALA A 322 -8.56 -5.05 21.99
CA ALA A 322 -7.75 -5.11 20.79
C ALA A 322 -8.59 -5.30 19.51
N SER A 323 -9.57 -6.20 19.58
CA SER A 323 -10.54 -6.46 18.53
C SER A 323 -11.35 -5.21 18.17
N ASP A 324 -11.96 -4.57 19.17
CA ASP A 324 -12.76 -3.35 18.95
C ASP A 324 -11.90 -2.21 18.39
N LEU A 325 -10.68 -2.00 18.87
CA LEU A 325 -9.79 -0.96 18.34
C LEU A 325 -9.57 -1.12 16.83
N LEU A 326 -9.26 -2.33 16.37
CA LEU A 326 -9.02 -2.61 14.95
C LEU A 326 -10.28 -2.47 14.10
N LEU A 327 -11.39 -3.07 14.52
CA LEU A 327 -12.67 -2.97 13.78
C LEU A 327 -13.14 -1.51 13.65
N ARG A 328 -12.85 -0.68 14.65
CA ARG A 328 -13.12 0.76 14.60
C ARG A 328 -12.17 1.50 13.67
N ALA A 329 -10.87 1.23 13.71
CA ALA A 329 -9.89 1.83 12.79
C ALA A 329 -10.24 1.56 11.32
N PHE A 330 -10.52 0.30 10.96
CA PHE A 330 -10.91 -0.10 9.60
C PHE A 330 -12.35 0.31 9.21
N SER A 331 -13.11 0.94 10.13
CA SER A 331 -14.37 1.62 9.79
C SER A 331 -14.20 3.09 9.41
N VAL A 332 -12.99 3.66 9.58
CA VAL A 332 -12.66 5.03 9.18
C VAL A 332 -12.25 5.02 7.70
N PRO A 333 -12.91 5.80 6.81
CA PRO A 333 -12.48 5.94 5.43
C PRO A 333 -11.02 6.40 5.36
N ALA A 334 -10.24 5.85 4.42
CA ALA A 334 -8.88 6.32 4.19
C ALA A 334 -8.88 7.79 3.73
N PRO A 335 -7.97 8.65 4.24
CA PRO A 335 -7.82 10.02 3.78
C PRO A 335 -7.25 10.00 2.36
N ASP A 336 -8.08 10.33 1.40
CA ASP A 336 -7.88 10.01 -0.01
C ASP A 336 -7.28 11.19 -0.81
N PRO A 337 -6.13 11.00 -1.49
CA PRO A 337 -5.64 11.91 -2.53
C PRO A 337 -6.00 11.45 -3.96
N SER A 338 -6.55 10.24 -4.14
CA SER A 338 -6.46 9.45 -5.39
C SER A 338 -7.78 8.83 -5.90
N GLY A 339 -8.89 8.96 -5.18
CA GLY A 339 -10.23 8.51 -5.58
C GLY A 339 -10.61 7.08 -5.18
N LEU A 340 -9.74 6.31 -4.51
CA LEU A 340 -9.86 4.84 -4.39
C LEU A 340 -10.29 4.29 -3.03
N GLY A 341 -10.44 5.11 -1.99
CA GLY A 341 -11.21 4.78 -0.77
C GLY A 341 -10.66 3.69 0.17
N LEU A 342 -9.60 2.97 -0.20
CA LEU A 342 -8.87 2.01 0.63
C LEU A 342 -7.44 2.49 0.90
N PRO A 343 -6.83 2.13 2.05
CA PRO A 343 -5.40 2.37 2.24
C PRO A 343 -4.59 1.60 1.20
N ASP A 344 -3.43 2.18 0.85
CA ASP A 344 -2.57 1.63 -0.20
C ASP A 344 -2.01 0.23 0.13
N THR A 345 -1.47 -0.40 -0.90
CA THR A 345 -0.78 -1.69 -0.80
C THR A 345 0.39 -1.65 0.19
N GLU A 346 0.97 -0.46 0.44
CA GLU A 346 2.11 -0.29 1.34
C GLU A 346 1.69 -0.44 2.81
N PHE A 347 0.60 0.19 3.24
CA PHE A 347 -0.02 0.01 4.56
C PHE A 347 -0.42 -1.45 4.80
N ALA A 348 -1.04 -2.09 3.79
CA ALA A 348 -1.50 -3.47 3.87
C ALA A 348 -0.35 -4.50 4.01
N MET A 349 0.84 -4.17 3.49
CA MET A 349 2.03 -5.02 3.53
C MET A 349 2.97 -4.69 4.70
N THR A 350 3.02 -3.44 5.17
CA THR A 350 3.95 -3.01 6.22
C THR A 350 3.28 -2.90 7.59
N ASP A 351 2.27 -2.06 7.76
CA ASP A 351 1.73 -1.74 9.09
C ASP A 351 0.89 -2.87 9.66
N MET A 352 0.05 -3.49 8.83
CA MET A 352 -0.70 -4.68 9.22
C MET A 352 0.19 -5.92 9.35
N GLY A 353 1.21 -6.06 8.48
CA GLY A 353 2.26 -7.07 8.63
C GLY A 353 2.96 -6.97 9.99
N ASN A 354 3.47 -5.78 10.34
CA ASN A 354 4.15 -5.49 11.61
C ASN A 354 3.27 -5.73 12.86
N LEU A 355 1.95 -5.54 12.75
CA LEU A 355 1.01 -5.90 13.81
C LEU A 355 0.86 -7.42 13.93
N VAL A 356 0.58 -8.10 12.81
CA VAL A 356 0.30 -9.54 12.80
C VAL A 356 1.55 -10.33 13.18
N ASP A 357 2.68 -10.09 12.51
CA ASP A 357 3.95 -10.77 12.74
C ASP A 357 4.43 -10.60 14.19
N GLY A 358 4.33 -9.39 14.74
CA GLY A 358 4.69 -9.11 16.14
C GLY A 358 3.86 -9.91 17.16
N VAL A 359 2.64 -10.31 16.81
CA VAL A 359 1.81 -11.22 17.62
C VAL A 359 2.14 -12.69 17.31
N LEU A 360 2.36 -13.06 16.04
CA LEU A 360 2.72 -14.43 15.63
C LEU A 360 4.12 -14.87 16.11
N GLU A 361 5.03 -13.94 16.40
CA GLU A 361 6.29 -14.21 17.11
C GLU A 361 6.05 -14.89 18.47
N LYS A 362 4.96 -14.54 19.16
CA LYS A 362 4.61 -15.08 20.48
C LYS A 362 3.64 -16.26 20.42
N ALA A 363 3.32 -16.75 19.21
CA ALA A 363 2.49 -17.94 19.00
C ALA A 363 2.97 -19.14 19.85
N GLY A 364 2.02 -19.82 20.52
CA GLY A 364 2.31 -20.88 21.50
C GLY A 364 2.63 -20.36 22.92
N LYS A 365 2.71 -19.05 23.14
CA LYS A 365 2.79 -18.41 24.47
C LYS A 365 1.54 -17.58 24.82
N ILE A 366 0.77 -17.17 23.81
CA ILE A 366 -0.49 -16.42 23.91
C ILE A 366 -1.59 -17.12 23.10
N ASP A 367 -2.86 -16.88 23.46
CA ASP A 367 -4.02 -17.39 22.73
C ASP A 367 -4.27 -16.53 21.47
N LEU A 368 -4.07 -17.12 20.29
CA LEU A 368 -4.27 -16.43 19.00
C LEU A 368 -5.72 -16.47 18.50
N LEU A 369 -6.63 -17.22 19.15
CA LEU A 369 -8.03 -17.33 18.72
C LEU A 369 -8.73 -15.98 18.55
N PRO A 370 -8.51 -14.96 19.41
CA PRO A 370 -9.20 -13.68 19.27
C PRO A 370 -8.63 -12.83 18.11
N MET A 371 -7.31 -12.87 17.88
CA MET A 371 -6.69 -12.23 16.72
C MET A 371 -7.24 -12.82 15.42
N LEU A 372 -7.35 -14.16 15.33
CA LEU A 372 -8.00 -14.84 14.22
C LEU A 372 -9.47 -14.39 14.06
N GLY A 373 -10.20 -14.23 15.16
CA GLY A 373 -11.55 -13.69 15.17
C GLY A 373 -11.64 -12.33 14.48
N THR A 374 -10.79 -11.38 14.90
CA THR A 374 -10.76 -10.01 14.35
C THR A 374 -10.26 -9.94 12.93
N LEU A 375 -9.18 -10.65 12.57
CA LEU A 375 -8.72 -10.72 11.17
C LEU A 375 -9.83 -11.25 10.26
N ALA A 376 -10.65 -12.17 10.76
CA ALA A 376 -11.77 -12.72 10.03
C ALA A 376 -13.01 -11.80 9.97
N ASP A 377 -13.25 -10.98 10.99
CA ASP A 377 -14.23 -9.90 10.93
C ASP A 377 -13.80 -8.78 9.96
N LEU A 378 -12.51 -8.45 9.94
CA LEU A 378 -11.90 -7.48 9.01
C LEU A 378 -11.97 -7.97 7.56
N LEU A 379 -11.69 -9.24 7.28
CA LEU A 379 -11.86 -9.81 5.94
C LEU A 379 -13.34 -9.82 5.53
N ASP A 380 -14.26 -10.18 6.43
CA ASP A 380 -15.71 -10.11 6.17
C ASP A 380 -16.18 -8.66 5.90
N GLN A 381 -15.52 -7.65 6.47
CA GLN A 381 -15.77 -6.23 6.21
C GLN A 381 -15.17 -5.78 4.88
N ALA A 382 -13.91 -6.10 4.59
CA ALA A 382 -13.22 -5.72 3.36
C ALA A 382 -13.89 -6.33 2.11
N ILE A 383 -14.45 -7.55 2.20
CA ILE A 383 -15.26 -8.14 1.14
C ILE A 383 -16.54 -7.33 0.89
N ARG A 384 -17.15 -6.73 1.92
CA ARG A 384 -18.37 -5.90 1.79
C ARG A 384 -18.15 -4.50 1.24
N SER A 385 -16.95 -3.95 1.39
CA SER A 385 -16.68 -2.55 1.04
C SER A 385 -16.61 -2.30 -0.47
N ASP A 386 -16.17 -3.29 -1.25
CA ASP A 386 -16.00 -3.16 -2.71
C ASP A 386 -17.28 -3.46 -3.49
N SER A 387 -18.09 -4.40 -3.00
CA SER A 387 -19.37 -4.70 -3.61
C SER A 387 -20.35 -3.57 -3.32
N GLY A 388 -21.02 -3.03 -4.34
CA GLY A 388 -22.06 -2.02 -4.18
C GLY A 388 -23.27 -2.54 -3.35
N PRO A 389 -24.37 -1.77 -3.25
CA PRO A 389 -25.51 -2.10 -2.38
C PRO A 389 -26.38 -3.32 -2.80
N GLY A 390 -25.80 -4.32 -3.46
CA GLY A 390 -26.41 -5.62 -3.75
C GLY A 390 -25.80 -6.78 -2.93
N ASP A 391 -26.34 -7.99 -3.08
CA ASP A 391 -25.73 -9.19 -2.49
C ASP A 391 -24.49 -9.62 -3.30
N ILE A 392 -23.44 -10.00 -2.57
CA ILE A 392 -22.15 -10.44 -3.12
C ILE A 392 -22.32 -11.85 -3.68
N GLY A 393 -22.04 -12.04 -4.96
CA GLY A 393 -22.12 -13.34 -5.62
C GLY A 393 -21.09 -14.34 -5.09
N ASP A 394 -21.40 -15.63 -5.20
CA ASP A 394 -20.54 -16.70 -4.71
C ASP A 394 -19.10 -16.61 -5.27
N ALA A 395 -18.96 -16.32 -6.57
CA ALA A 395 -17.67 -16.15 -7.25
C ALA A 395 -16.85 -14.93 -6.77
N GLU A 396 -17.50 -13.84 -6.37
CA GLU A 396 -16.81 -12.69 -5.79
C GLU A 396 -16.40 -13.00 -4.34
N SER A 397 -17.29 -13.66 -3.59
CA SER A 397 -17.07 -14.05 -2.20
C SER A 397 -16.07 -15.18 -2.00
N SER A 398 -15.81 -15.98 -3.04
CA SER A 398 -14.83 -17.06 -3.05
C SER A 398 -13.40 -16.51 -3.22
N MET A 399 -13.28 -15.32 -3.82
CA MET A 399 -12.02 -14.73 -4.29
C MET A 399 -11.21 -15.69 -5.19
N SER A 400 -11.88 -16.65 -5.86
CA SER A 400 -11.24 -17.70 -6.66
C SER A 400 -10.49 -17.14 -7.88
N VAL A 401 -11.00 -16.05 -8.46
CA VAL A 401 -10.40 -15.34 -9.60
C VAL A 401 -9.16 -14.52 -9.18
N TRP A 402 -9.29 -13.67 -8.16
CA TRP A 402 -8.24 -12.73 -7.73
C TRP A 402 -7.13 -13.40 -6.93
N ARG A 403 -7.46 -14.46 -6.19
CA ARG A 403 -6.52 -15.23 -5.38
C ARG A 403 -6.75 -16.74 -5.61
N PRO A 404 -6.19 -17.33 -6.69
CA PRO A 404 -6.45 -18.73 -7.08
C PRO A 404 -6.07 -19.78 -6.03
N THR A 405 -5.10 -19.47 -5.16
CA THR A 405 -4.60 -20.35 -4.08
C THR A 405 -4.63 -19.68 -2.71
N ILE A 406 -4.82 -20.44 -1.62
CA ILE A 406 -4.71 -19.89 -0.26
C ILE A 406 -3.24 -19.74 0.13
N GLU A 407 -2.42 -20.72 -0.25
CA GLU A 407 -0.97 -20.64 -0.35
C GLU A 407 -0.50 -19.33 -1.03
N ASP A 408 0.73 -18.89 -0.76
CA ASP A 408 1.36 -17.83 -1.54
C ASP A 408 1.94 -18.42 -2.83
N SER A 409 1.52 -17.85 -3.95
CA SER A 409 1.92 -18.23 -5.30
C SER A 409 2.05 -16.96 -6.15
N GLY A 410 2.83 -17.05 -7.23
CA GLY A 410 2.91 -15.99 -8.24
C GLY A 410 1.63 -15.81 -9.06
N GLU A 411 0.62 -16.67 -8.86
CA GLU A 411 -0.70 -16.57 -9.50
C GLU A 411 -1.68 -15.69 -8.71
N ASN A 412 -1.42 -15.47 -7.43
CA ASN A 412 -2.25 -14.59 -6.60
C ASN A 412 -2.02 -13.13 -6.98
N TRP A 413 -3.08 -12.33 -7.07
CA TRP A 413 -2.94 -10.88 -7.15
C TRP A 413 -2.56 -10.36 -5.76
N THR A 414 -1.28 -10.02 -5.57
CA THR A 414 -0.69 -9.66 -4.28
C THR A 414 -0.82 -8.18 -3.90
N ARG A 415 -1.76 -7.44 -4.51
CA ARG A 415 -1.79 -5.96 -4.50
C ARG A 415 -3.04 -5.33 -3.87
N ASP A 416 -3.88 -6.09 -3.16
CA ASP A 416 -5.05 -5.54 -2.44
C ASP A 416 -5.11 -5.95 -0.95
N LEU A 417 -5.86 -5.17 -0.16
CA LEU A 417 -6.02 -5.36 1.28
C LEU A 417 -6.72 -6.70 1.62
N LYS A 418 -7.64 -7.17 0.76
CA LYS A 418 -8.37 -8.44 0.97
C LYS A 418 -7.42 -9.64 0.85
N SER A 419 -6.56 -9.66 -0.15
CA SER A 419 -5.55 -10.70 -0.38
C SER A 419 -4.53 -10.73 0.77
N SER A 420 -4.14 -9.55 1.30
CA SER A 420 -3.34 -9.46 2.54
C SER A 420 -4.05 -10.10 3.74
N PHE A 421 -5.32 -9.77 4.00
CA PHE A 421 -6.08 -10.40 5.10
C PHE A 421 -6.23 -11.92 4.95
N VAL A 422 -6.40 -12.46 3.74
CA VAL A 422 -6.42 -13.92 3.51
C VAL A 422 -5.09 -14.55 3.91
N GLY A 423 -3.96 -13.90 3.58
CA GLY A 423 -2.62 -14.30 4.02
C GLY A 423 -2.49 -14.29 5.56
N HIS A 424 -2.78 -13.16 6.20
CA HIS A 424 -2.69 -13.03 7.67
C HIS A 424 -3.59 -14.02 8.43
N VAL A 425 -4.80 -14.28 7.95
CA VAL A 425 -5.71 -15.30 8.51
C VAL A 425 -5.12 -16.70 8.39
N ARG A 426 -4.60 -17.05 7.20
CA ARG A 426 -3.91 -18.33 6.95
C ARG A 426 -2.71 -18.50 7.88
N ASP A 427 -1.87 -17.48 8.00
CA ASP A 427 -0.62 -17.56 8.77
C ASP A 427 -0.89 -17.64 10.27
N CYS A 428 -1.94 -16.96 10.75
CA CYS A 428 -2.46 -17.14 12.11
C CYS A 428 -2.92 -18.58 12.36
N LEU A 429 -3.70 -19.16 11.44
CA LEU A 429 -4.18 -20.55 11.53
C LEU A 429 -3.04 -21.58 11.48
N LEU A 430 -2.04 -21.37 10.61
CA LEU A 430 -0.84 -22.20 10.54
C LEU A 430 0.01 -22.09 11.81
N ALA A 431 0.17 -20.88 12.36
CA ALA A 431 0.87 -20.65 13.63
C ALA A 431 0.17 -21.37 14.80
N ILE A 432 -1.16 -21.34 14.87
CA ILE A 432 -1.93 -22.14 15.83
C ILE A 432 -1.70 -23.63 15.59
N GLY A 433 -1.87 -24.12 14.36
CA GLY A 433 -1.77 -25.56 14.08
C GLY A 433 -0.38 -26.17 14.29
N THR A 434 0.67 -25.34 14.21
CA THR A 434 2.05 -25.75 14.47
C THR A 434 2.47 -25.56 15.93
N LYS A 435 2.23 -24.39 16.53
CA LYS A 435 2.75 -23.98 17.84
C LYS A 435 1.75 -24.11 18.99
N ASP A 436 0.44 -24.00 18.73
CA ASP A 436 -0.64 -24.20 19.70
C ASP A 436 -1.67 -25.25 19.22
N ARG A 437 -1.16 -26.47 19.11
CA ARG A 437 -1.90 -27.65 18.64
C ARG A 437 -3.16 -27.96 19.48
N GLY A 438 -3.30 -27.43 20.70
CA GLY A 438 -4.48 -27.63 21.52
C GLY A 438 -5.68 -26.80 21.03
N ASN A 439 -5.43 -25.56 20.61
CA ASN A 439 -6.47 -24.62 20.23
C ASN A 439 -6.92 -24.71 18.76
N LEU A 440 -6.22 -25.47 17.90
CA LEU A 440 -6.52 -25.56 16.47
C LEU A 440 -7.99 -25.91 16.15
N LYS A 441 -8.66 -26.80 16.89
CA LYS A 441 -10.10 -27.08 16.65
C LYS A 441 -10.99 -25.88 16.95
N ARG A 442 -10.71 -25.16 18.05
CA ARG A 442 -11.41 -23.91 18.41
C ARG A 442 -11.17 -22.82 17.37
N ALA A 443 -9.97 -22.78 16.77
CA ALA A 443 -9.62 -21.83 15.70
C ALA A 443 -10.48 -22.06 14.45
N MET A 444 -10.66 -23.33 14.05
CA MET A 444 -11.56 -23.66 12.95
C MET A 444 -13.00 -23.29 13.27
N ASP A 445 -13.46 -23.46 14.51
CA ASP A 445 -14.83 -23.11 14.91
C ASP A 445 -15.14 -21.60 14.85
N VAL A 446 -14.12 -20.73 14.92
CA VAL A 446 -14.24 -19.27 14.69
C VAL A 446 -14.59 -18.97 13.22
N ILE A 447 -13.95 -19.64 12.27
CA ILE A 447 -14.15 -19.38 10.83
C ILE A 447 -15.31 -20.19 10.22
N LYS A 448 -15.58 -21.39 10.76
CA LYS A 448 -16.63 -22.33 10.28
C LYS A 448 -18.02 -21.72 10.13
N ARG A 449 -18.34 -20.62 10.81
CA ARG A 449 -19.66 -19.99 10.79
C ARG A 449 -19.80 -18.82 9.79
N ARG A 450 -18.72 -18.40 9.12
CA ARG A 450 -18.72 -17.22 8.25
C ARG A 450 -19.29 -17.53 6.87
N LYS A 451 -19.99 -16.55 6.27
CA LYS A 451 -20.88 -16.80 5.12
C LYS A 451 -20.18 -16.89 3.77
N TYR A 452 -19.09 -16.15 3.56
CA TYR A 452 -18.42 -16.06 2.26
C TYR A 452 -17.63 -17.32 1.90
N LEU A 453 -17.53 -17.64 0.60
CA LEU A 453 -16.91 -18.87 0.13
C LEU A 453 -15.40 -18.94 0.38
N VAL A 454 -14.69 -17.82 0.49
CA VAL A 454 -13.26 -17.79 0.84
C VAL A 454 -12.97 -18.53 2.16
N TRP A 455 -13.91 -18.51 3.11
CA TRP A 455 -13.81 -19.26 4.37
C TRP A 455 -13.78 -20.77 4.16
N ARG A 456 -14.58 -21.28 3.21
CA ARG A 456 -14.57 -22.71 2.85
C ARG A 456 -13.23 -23.10 2.23
N ARG A 457 -12.62 -22.22 1.43
CA ARG A 457 -11.29 -22.43 0.83
C ARG A 457 -10.19 -22.46 1.91
N ILE A 458 -10.21 -21.53 2.86
CA ILE A 458 -9.30 -21.51 4.02
C ILE A 458 -9.47 -22.77 4.87
N GLU A 459 -10.71 -23.21 5.10
CA GLU A 459 -10.99 -24.45 5.84
C GLU A 459 -10.44 -25.70 5.15
N MET A 460 -10.66 -25.83 3.85
CA MET A 460 -10.11 -26.93 3.04
C MET A 460 -8.57 -26.94 3.07
N PHE A 461 -7.94 -25.78 2.96
CA PHE A 461 -6.49 -25.62 3.12
C PHE A 461 -6.01 -26.11 4.51
N MET A 462 -6.71 -25.75 5.58
CA MET A 462 -6.37 -26.16 6.94
C MET A 462 -6.61 -27.65 7.22
N TYR A 463 -7.70 -28.22 6.69
CA TYR A 463 -7.94 -29.67 6.77
C TYR A 463 -6.84 -30.43 6.01
N GLY A 464 -6.46 -29.97 4.82
CA GLY A 464 -5.34 -30.52 4.05
C GLY A 464 -3.97 -30.37 4.72
N SER A 465 -3.78 -29.34 5.55
CA SER A 465 -2.52 -29.08 6.26
C SER A 465 -2.40 -29.85 7.59
N PHE A 466 -3.52 -30.28 8.18
CA PHE A 466 -3.58 -31.04 9.43
C PHE A 466 -4.56 -32.22 9.34
N PRO A 467 -4.35 -33.16 8.40
CA PRO A 467 -5.33 -34.20 8.06
C PRO A 467 -5.60 -35.17 9.22
N ASP A 468 -4.62 -35.39 10.11
CA ASP A 468 -4.73 -36.23 11.31
C ASP A 468 -5.77 -35.70 12.33
N ARG A 469 -6.12 -34.42 12.27
CA ARG A 469 -6.95 -33.73 13.28
C ARG A 469 -8.38 -33.48 12.84
N PHE A 470 -8.58 -33.39 11.53
CA PHE A 470 -9.83 -32.95 10.92
C PHE A 470 -10.43 -34.01 9.99
N VAL A 471 -10.12 -35.30 10.20
CA VAL A 471 -10.67 -36.41 9.41
C VAL A 471 -12.19 -36.29 9.26
N ASN A 472 -12.94 -36.12 10.36
CA ASN A 472 -14.40 -36.01 10.34
C ASN A 472 -14.91 -34.77 9.58
N GLU A 473 -14.23 -33.63 9.68
CA GLU A 473 -14.60 -32.43 8.93
C GLU A 473 -14.24 -32.54 7.44
N ALA A 474 -13.08 -33.13 7.13
CA ALA A 474 -12.65 -33.47 5.79
C ALA A 474 -13.59 -34.50 5.14
N GLU A 475 -14.13 -35.47 5.88
CA GLU A 475 -15.17 -36.40 5.42
C GLU A 475 -16.42 -35.65 4.92
N ILE A 476 -16.89 -34.67 5.69
CA ILE A 476 -18.05 -33.86 5.31
C ILE A 476 -17.74 -33.03 4.06
N TYR A 477 -16.55 -32.42 3.99
CA TYR A 477 -16.19 -31.50 2.91
C TYR A 477 -15.84 -32.23 1.61
N ALA A 478 -15.24 -33.42 1.72
CA ALA A 478 -14.96 -34.35 0.63
C ALA A 478 -16.23 -34.84 -0.09
N ILE A 479 -17.39 -34.76 0.56
CA ILE A 479 -18.69 -35.08 -0.02
C ILE A 479 -19.45 -33.82 -0.43
N ARG A 480 -19.56 -32.85 0.49
CA ARG A 480 -20.45 -31.68 0.34
C ARG A 480 -20.05 -30.73 -0.77
N TYR A 481 -18.76 -30.46 -0.92
CA TYR A 481 -18.21 -29.47 -1.86
C TYR A 481 -17.47 -30.10 -3.04
N LEU A 482 -17.62 -31.42 -3.21
CA LEU A 482 -17.08 -32.15 -4.33
C LEU A 482 -17.80 -31.70 -5.61
N GLY A 483 -17.07 -31.03 -6.50
CA GLY A 483 -17.60 -30.51 -7.76
C GLY A 483 -18.14 -29.09 -7.75
N ASP A 484 -18.11 -28.42 -6.60
CA ASP A 484 -18.37 -26.99 -6.48
C ASP A 484 -17.36 -26.20 -7.35
N ALA A 485 -17.84 -25.28 -8.19
CA ALA A 485 -17.00 -24.56 -9.16
C ALA A 485 -16.03 -23.56 -8.49
N ASP A 486 -16.49 -22.88 -7.45
CA ASP A 486 -15.73 -21.84 -6.73
C ASP A 486 -14.79 -22.43 -5.68
N LEU A 487 -15.13 -23.60 -5.15
CA LEU A 487 -14.33 -24.30 -4.16
C LEU A 487 -13.49 -25.45 -4.75
N GLY A 488 -13.70 -25.82 -6.01
CA GLY A 488 -13.14 -27.03 -6.62
C GLY A 488 -11.63 -27.19 -6.48
N ARG A 489 -10.83 -26.13 -6.74
CA ARG A 489 -9.36 -26.18 -6.55
C ARG A 489 -8.99 -26.46 -5.09
N ALA A 490 -9.66 -25.83 -4.13
CA ALA A 490 -9.40 -26.02 -2.70
C ALA A 490 -9.88 -27.41 -2.21
N ASN A 491 -11.02 -27.89 -2.72
CA ASN A 491 -11.54 -29.22 -2.42
C ASN A 491 -10.60 -30.32 -2.94
N GLN A 492 -10.11 -30.16 -4.17
CA GLN A 492 -9.11 -31.04 -4.78
C GLN A 492 -7.80 -31.05 -3.96
N ALA A 493 -7.24 -29.88 -3.63
CA ALA A 493 -6.02 -29.78 -2.83
C ALA A 493 -6.16 -30.42 -1.43
N MET A 494 -7.31 -30.23 -0.77
CA MET A 494 -7.64 -30.91 0.48
C MET A 494 -7.72 -32.42 0.30
N LEU A 495 -8.46 -32.90 -0.71
CA LEU A 495 -8.63 -34.32 -0.98
C LEU A 495 -7.29 -35.04 -1.21
N GLY A 496 -6.39 -34.45 -2.01
CA GLY A 496 -5.06 -35.03 -2.25
C GLY A 496 -4.23 -35.23 -0.98
N ARG A 497 -4.37 -34.34 0.00
CA ARG A 497 -3.67 -34.43 1.30
C ARG A 497 -4.41 -35.31 2.32
N CYS A 498 -5.75 -35.30 2.30
CA CYS A 498 -6.59 -35.94 3.33
C CYS A 498 -7.06 -37.35 3.01
N PHE A 499 -7.21 -37.73 1.73
CA PHE A 499 -8.02 -38.90 1.37
C PHE A 499 -7.51 -40.21 1.96
N ALA A 500 -6.20 -40.39 2.12
CA ALA A 500 -5.60 -41.53 2.82
C ALA A 500 -6.20 -41.78 4.22
N TRP A 501 -6.56 -40.71 4.93
CA TRP A 501 -7.06 -40.72 6.31
C TRP A 501 -8.57 -40.96 6.43
N LEU A 502 -9.34 -40.79 5.35
CA LEU A 502 -10.80 -40.92 5.39
C LEU A 502 -11.26 -42.37 5.68
N PRO A 503 -12.35 -42.58 6.43
CA PRO A 503 -12.92 -43.91 6.66
C PRO A 503 -13.42 -44.59 5.37
N ALA A 504 -13.36 -45.92 5.33
CA ALA A 504 -13.78 -46.71 4.17
C ALA A 504 -15.24 -46.45 3.68
N PRO A 505 -16.25 -46.16 4.53
CA PRO A 505 -17.56 -45.73 4.05
C PRO A 505 -17.50 -44.41 3.28
N VAL A 506 -16.80 -43.39 3.79
CA VAL A 506 -16.69 -42.08 3.14
C VAL A 506 -15.80 -42.13 1.91
N LYS A 507 -14.70 -42.88 1.92
CA LYS A 507 -13.91 -43.16 0.70
C LYS A 507 -14.79 -43.73 -0.40
N ARG A 508 -15.65 -44.70 -0.08
CA ARG A 508 -16.60 -45.28 -1.06
C ARG A 508 -17.65 -44.28 -1.51
N GLU A 509 -18.15 -43.39 -0.66
CA GLU A 509 -19.10 -42.34 -1.04
C GLU A 509 -18.44 -41.24 -1.90
N VAL A 510 -17.22 -40.80 -1.55
CA VAL A 510 -16.40 -39.87 -2.37
C VAL A 510 -16.19 -40.49 -3.74
N LEU A 511 -15.73 -41.74 -3.79
CA LEU A 511 -15.51 -42.46 -5.03
C LEU A 511 -16.82 -42.77 -5.78
N ALA A 512 -17.95 -42.94 -5.10
CA ALA A 512 -19.27 -43.11 -5.72
C ALA A 512 -19.83 -41.81 -6.30
N ARG A 513 -19.61 -40.66 -5.66
CA ARG A 513 -19.94 -39.34 -6.22
C ARG A 513 -19.00 -38.97 -7.37
N ILE A 514 -17.70 -39.21 -7.21
CA ILE A 514 -16.73 -39.14 -8.30
C ILE A 514 -17.20 -40.04 -9.46
N ASP A 515 -17.69 -41.26 -9.17
CA ASP A 515 -18.25 -42.15 -10.18
C ASP A 515 -19.53 -41.65 -10.84
N GLY A 516 -20.39 -40.93 -10.09
CA GLY A 516 -21.59 -40.27 -10.59
C GLY A 516 -21.31 -39.01 -11.40
N GLY A 517 -20.16 -38.36 -11.19
CA GLY A 517 -19.72 -37.22 -11.98
C GLY A 517 -20.28 -35.87 -11.53
N LEU A 518 -20.48 -34.97 -12.50
CA LEU A 518 -21.22 -33.71 -12.33
C LEU A 518 -22.63 -33.96 -11.80
N ASP A 519 -23.22 -32.96 -11.15
CA ASP A 519 -24.62 -33.04 -10.76
C ASP A 519 -25.55 -33.05 -11.99
N HIS A 520 -26.79 -33.50 -11.81
CA HIS A 520 -27.72 -33.68 -12.92
C HIS A 520 -28.16 -32.36 -13.56
N GLU A 521 -28.25 -31.25 -12.83
CA GLU A 521 -28.67 -29.97 -13.42
C GLU A 521 -27.54 -29.36 -14.25
N GLU A 522 -26.29 -29.45 -13.78
CA GLU A 522 -25.09 -29.04 -14.51
C GLU A 522 -24.82 -29.97 -15.71
N PHE A 523 -24.98 -31.27 -15.55
CA PHE A 523 -24.90 -32.24 -16.65
C PHE A 523 -26.00 -31.97 -17.70
N GLU A 524 -27.24 -31.72 -17.30
CA GLU A 524 -28.33 -31.38 -18.22
C GLU A 524 -28.20 -29.95 -18.78
N ARG A 525 -27.56 -29.02 -18.06
CA ARG A 525 -27.22 -27.70 -18.58
C ARG A 525 -26.20 -27.85 -19.70
N ILE A 526 -25.07 -28.51 -19.45
CA ILE A 526 -24.05 -28.80 -20.46
C ILE A 526 -24.62 -29.69 -21.57
N SER A 527 -25.56 -30.60 -21.29
CA SER A 527 -26.24 -31.40 -22.33
C SER A 527 -27.16 -30.55 -23.22
N ARG A 528 -27.90 -29.60 -22.65
CA ARG A 528 -28.76 -28.67 -23.41
C ARG A 528 -27.97 -27.62 -24.18
N GLN A 529 -26.91 -27.12 -23.56
CA GLN A 529 -26.03 -26.10 -24.16
C GLN A 529 -25.13 -26.76 -25.19
N ALA A 530 -24.25 -27.67 -24.76
CA ALA A 530 -23.15 -28.21 -25.54
C ALA A 530 -23.36 -29.66 -26.07
N GLY A 531 -24.51 -30.27 -25.78
CA GLY A 531 -24.93 -31.60 -26.25
C GLY A 531 -24.70 -32.72 -25.23
N ARG A 532 -25.56 -33.74 -25.22
CA ARG A 532 -25.43 -34.94 -24.36
C ARG A 532 -24.22 -35.79 -24.73
N GLU A 533 -23.66 -35.59 -25.92
CA GLU A 533 -22.22 -35.71 -26.08
C GLU A 533 -21.57 -34.69 -25.11
N ARG A 534 -21.03 -33.48 -25.42
CA ARG A 534 -20.23 -32.53 -24.54
C ARG A 534 -20.52 -32.42 -23.00
N ALA A 535 -21.58 -32.95 -22.43
CA ALA A 535 -21.69 -33.32 -21.01
C ALA A 535 -20.78 -34.50 -20.49
N GLU A 536 -20.87 -35.75 -20.98
CA GLU A 536 -20.23 -36.95 -20.34
C GLU A 536 -18.67 -36.95 -20.34
N ILE A 537 -18.02 -36.09 -21.15
CA ILE A 537 -16.57 -35.89 -21.28
C ILE A 537 -16.11 -34.86 -20.27
N VAL A 538 -16.92 -33.83 -20.00
CA VAL A 538 -16.67 -32.84 -18.95
C VAL A 538 -16.89 -33.53 -17.63
N GLN A 539 -17.96 -34.33 -17.52
CA GLN A 539 -18.14 -35.33 -16.47
C GLN A 539 -16.89 -36.20 -16.32
N ASP A 540 -16.43 -36.88 -17.38
CA ASP A 540 -15.29 -37.77 -17.25
C ASP A 540 -13.94 -37.06 -16.99
N LYS A 541 -13.59 -35.91 -17.59
CA LYS A 541 -12.38 -35.10 -17.21
C LYS A 541 -12.52 -34.51 -15.79
N TRP A 542 -13.74 -34.32 -15.29
CA TRP A 542 -13.99 -33.97 -13.90
C TRP A 542 -13.72 -35.19 -12.99
N VAL A 543 -14.27 -36.37 -13.30
CA VAL A 543 -14.00 -37.64 -12.58
C VAL A 543 -12.50 -37.91 -12.53
N LEU A 544 -11.84 -37.75 -13.69
CA LEU A 544 -10.42 -37.87 -13.91
C LEU A 544 -9.57 -37.02 -12.95
N ARG A 545 -9.87 -35.73 -12.86
CA ARG A 545 -9.11 -34.75 -12.08
C ARG A 545 -9.13 -35.11 -10.60
N TYR A 546 -10.29 -35.54 -10.09
CA TYR A 546 -10.40 -36.05 -8.73
C TYR A 546 -9.70 -37.40 -8.58
N LEU A 547 -9.87 -38.39 -9.47
CA LEU A 547 -9.17 -39.68 -9.35
C LEU A 547 -7.64 -39.56 -9.44
N GLU A 548 -7.08 -38.65 -10.25
CA GLU A 548 -5.63 -38.39 -10.30
C GLU A 548 -5.11 -37.84 -8.97
N THR A 549 -5.84 -36.89 -8.40
CA THR A 549 -5.58 -36.30 -7.08
C THR A 549 -5.57 -37.36 -5.96
N LEU A 550 -6.33 -38.45 -6.14
CA LEU A 550 -6.47 -39.54 -5.19
C LEU A 550 -5.61 -40.78 -5.51
N SER A 551 -4.80 -40.72 -6.57
CA SER A 551 -4.23 -41.89 -7.27
C SER A 551 -3.44 -42.88 -6.39
N ASP A 552 -2.74 -42.39 -5.36
CA ASP A 552 -1.98 -43.21 -4.40
C ASP A 552 -2.86 -44.06 -3.45
N ASN A 553 -4.16 -43.79 -3.38
CA ASN A 553 -5.08 -44.32 -2.36
C ASN A 553 -6.35 -44.97 -2.93
N LEU A 554 -6.44 -45.15 -4.26
CA LEU A 554 -7.59 -45.77 -4.92
C LEU A 554 -7.69 -47.28 -4.66
N ASP A 555 -8.90 -47.79 -4.45
CA ASP A 555 -9.15 -49.24 -4.44
C ASP A 555 -9.01 -49.85 -5.85
N ALA A 556 -9.00 -51.18 -5.97
CA ALA A 556 -8.78 -51.84 -7.26
C ALA A 556 -9.79 -51.42 -8.35
N LYS A 557 -11.07 -51.22 -8.02
CA LYS A 557 -12.12 -50.82 -8.99
C LYS A 557 -11.91 -49.39 -9.45
N HIS A 558 -11.68 -48.45 -8.53
CA HIS A 558 -11.51 -47.04 -8.89
C HIS A 558 -10.10 -46.76 -9.41
N ARG A 559 -9.11 -47.60 -9.10
CA ARG A 559 -7.79 -47.61 -9.74
C ARG A 559 -7.88 -48.19 -11.15
N GLU A 560 -8.69 -49.21 -11.40
CA GLU A 560 -8.99 -49.68 -12.75
C GLU A 560 -9.81 -48.64 -13.53
N LYS A 561 -10.82 -48.00 -12.93
CA LYS A 561 -11.55 -46.89 -13.57
C LYS A 561 -10.65 -45.67 -13.79
N TYR A 562 -9.72 -45.36 -12.88
CA TYR A 562 -8.68 -44.36 -13.09
C TYR A 562 -7.71 -44.79 -14.18
N ILE A 563 -7.32 -46.07 -14.26
CA ILE A 563 -6.49 -46.64 -15.33
C ILE A 563 -7.22 -46.60 -16.68
N GLY A 564 -8.53 -46.78 -16.66
CA GLY A 564 -9.46 -46.55 -17.75
C GLY A 564 -9.54 -45.08 -18.13
N LEU A 565 -9.88 -44.16 -17.22
CA LEU A 565 -10.13 -42.72 -17.42
C LEU A 565 -8.90 -41.88 -17.72
N VAL A 566 -7.81 -42.07 -16.95
CA VAL A 566 -6.49 -41.61 -17.37
C VAL A 566 -5.94 -42.49 -18.55
N GLY A 567 -6.75 -43.43 -19.05
CA GLY A 567 -6.65 -44.05 -20.37
C GLY A 567 -7.63 -43.46 -21.40
N ARG A 568 -8.60 -42.65 -20.94
CA ARG A 568 -9.54 -41.85 -21.72
C ARG A 568 -8.97 -40.47 -22.07
N TYR A 569 -9.03 -39.46 -21.17
CA TYR A 569 -8.89 -37.98 -21.40
C TYR A 569 -7.62 -37.05 -21.19
N GLY A 570 -6.37 -37.34 -21.62
CA GLY A 570 -5.08 -36.72 -21.13
C GLY A 570 -4.86 -36.71 -19.59
N ARG A 571 -3.66 -36.99 -19.01
CA ARG A 571 -3.45 -36.84 -17.54
C ARG A 571 -3.96 -35.45 -17.15
N ALA A 572 -4.60 -35.34 -15.98
CA ALA A 572 -5.27 -34.10 -15.62
C ALA A 572 -4.28 -32.93 -15.70
N GLU A 573 -4.58 -31.95 -16.56
CA GLU A 573 -3.79 -30.72 -16.71
C GLU A 573 -3.63 -30.05 -15.35
N ASP A 574 -2.43 -29.52 -15.08
CA ASP A 574 -2.04 -29.10 -13.73
C ASP A 574 -3.01 -28.07 -13.15
N PRO A 575 -3.57 -28.26 -11.94
CA PRO A 575 -4.55 -27.35 -11.35
C PRO A 575 -4.02 -25.93 -11.07
N GLU A 576 -2.72 -25.69 -11.19
CA GLU A 576 -2.11 -24.35 -11.26
C GLU A 576 -2.58 -23.63 -12.55
N ARG A 577 -2.49 -24.30 -13.70
CA ARG A 577 -3.02 -23.80 -14.98
C ARG A 577 -4.47 -24.20 -15.22
N SER A 578 -5.40 -23.31 -14.87
CA SER A 578 -6.67 -23.22 -15.61
C SER A 578 -6.96 -21.77 -16.00
N SER A 579 -7.00 -21.51 -17.31
CA SER A 579 -7.62 -20.31 -17.86
C SER A 579 -9.12 -20.34 -17.60
N THR A 580 -9.69 -19.18 -17.31
CA THR A 580 -11.12 -18.92 -17.40
C THR A 580 -11.50 -18.72 -18.87
N ASP A 581 -11.66 -19.81 -19.60
CA ASP A 581 -12.22 -19.78 -20.96
C ASP A 581 -13.71 -20.13 -20.91
N TYR A 582 -14.53 -19.21 -21.41
CA TYR A 582 -15.96 -19.38 -21.61
C TYR A 582 -16.21 -20.46 -22.67
N GLU A 583 -17.12 -21.40 -22.43
CA GLU A 583 -17.67 -22.28 -23.47
C GLU A 583 -19.19 -22.07 -23.59
N GLU A 584 -19.60 -21.50 -24.73
CA GLU A 584 -21.00 -21.29 -25.13
C GLU A 584 -21.59 -22.52 -25.85
N ASP A 585 -22.92 -22.55 -25.95
CA ASP A 585 -23.80 -23.60 -26.47
C ASP A 585 -23.49 -24.12 -27.91
N VAL A 586 -23.45 -25.45 -28.11
CA VAL A 586 -23.61 -26.15 -29.41
C VAL A 586 -24.32 -27.54 -29.26
N PRO A 587 -25.23 -28.01 -30.15
CA PRO A 587 -26.22 -29.06 -29.77
C PRO A 587 -25.85 -30.58 -29.80
N ASP A 588 -26.81 -31.34 -29.28
CA ASP A 588 -26.95 -32.78 -28.94
C ASP A 588 -26.64 -33.88 -30.00
N HIS A 589 -25.58 -34.70 -29.84
CA HIS A 589 -25.17 -35.85 -30.71
C HIS A 589 -24.80 -37.17 -29.95
N LYS A 590 -24.29 -38.21 -30.65
CA LYS A 590 -24.29 -39.65 -30.27
C LYS A 590 -23.44 -40.00 -29.02
N PRO A 591 -23.76 -41.11 -28.30
CA PRO A 591 -22.92 -41.60 -27.21
C PRO A 591 -21.60 -42.18 -27.73
N ALA A 592 -20.49 -41.49 -27.43
CA ALA A 592 -19.18 -41.85 -27.95
C ALA A 592 -18.41 -42.84 -27.03
N ARG A 593 -17.51 -43.65 -27.62
CA ARG A 593 -16.84 -44.75 -26.92
C ARG A 593 -15.64 -44.23 -26.14
N THR A 594 -15.89 -43.90 -24.89
CA THR A 594 -14.85 -43.40 -23.99
C THR A 594 -13.89 -44.52 -23.56
N GLU A 595 -14.41 -45.67 -23.09
CA GLU A 595 -13.61 -46.72 -22.44
C GLU A 595 -12.87 -47.69 -23.38
N PHE A 596 -11.56 -47.80 -23.18
CA PHE A 596 -10.68 -48.77 -23.82
C PHE A 596 -10.00 -49.69 -22.80
N LYS A 597 -9.89 -50.99 -23.12
CA LYS A 597 -9.32 -52.05 -22.26
C LYS A 597 -7.79 -52.05 -22.19
N GLY A 598 -7.15 -51.11 -22.85
CA GLY A 598 -5.70 -51.01 -22.99
C GLY A 598 -5.31 -50.41 -24.34
N ILE A 599 -4.02 -50.14 -24.52
CA ILE A 599 -3.53 -49.38 -25.66
C ILE A 599 -3.80 -50.04 -27.03
N ASP A 600 -3.73 -51.37 -27.13
CA ASP A 600 -4.01 -52.05 -28.40
C ASP A 600 -5.52 -52.09 -28.76
N ASP A 601 -6.42 -52.07 -27.77
CA ASP A 601 -7.87 -51.92 -28.00
C ASP A 601 -8.20 -50.48 -28.44
N ALA A 602 -7.57 -49.48 -27.82
CA ALA A 602 -7.71 -48.08 -28.24
C ALA A 602 -7.27 -47.87 -29.68
N PHE A 603 -6.01 -48.19 -30.02
CA PHE A 603 -5.50 -48.04 -31.40
C PHE A 603 -6.25 -48.92 -32.39
N GLY A 604 -6.72 -50.11 -31.99
CA GLY A 604 -7.52 -50.99 -32.84
C GLY A 604 -8.91 -50.43 -33.16
N TYR A 605 -9.52 -49.70 -32.23
CA TYR A 605 -10.82 -49.06 -32.43
C TYR A 605 -10.70 -47.74 -33.22
N VAL A 606 -9.80 -46.84 -32.81
CA VAL A 606 -9.74 -45.48 -33.37
C VAL A 606 -9.16 -45.41 -34.79
N ALA A 607 -8.40 -46.42 -35.22
CA ALA A 607 -7.84 -46.46 -36.58
C ALA A 607 -8.91 -46.47 -37.69
N GLY A 608 -10.13 -46.96 -37.41
CA GLY A 608 -11.27 -46.91 -38.32
C GLY A 608 -12.40 -45.97 -37.86
N TYR A 609 -12.18 -45.15 -36.84
CA TYR A 609 -13.21 -44.32 -36.23
C TYR A 609 -13.36 -42.98 -36.97
N VAL A 610 -14.61 -42.66 -37.33
CA VAL A 610 -14.99 -41.39 -37.96
C VAL A 610 -16.03 -40.70 -37.08
N PRO A 611 -15.69 -39.56 -36.45
CA PRO A 611 -16.59 -38.70 -35.68
C PRO A 611 -17.74 -38.14 -36.52
N ASP A 612 -18.90 -37.92 -35.88
CA ASP A 612 -19.98 -37.13 -36.49
C ASP A 612 -19.63 -35.63 -36.39
N ASN A 613 -19.54 -34.94 -37.53
CA ASN A 613 -18.82 -33.67 -37.72
C ASN A 613 -19.46 -32.38 -37.13
N VAL A 614 -20.00 -32.37 -35.90
CA VAL A 614 -20.80 -31.22 -35.39
C VAL A 614 -20.29 -30.63 -34.06
N VAL A 615 -19.03 -30.17 -34.11
CA VAL A 615 -18.29 -29.35 -33.11
C VAL A 615 -17.60 -30.13 -31.97
N PRO A 616 -16.36 -29.75 -31.58
CA PRO A 616 -15.63 -30.42 -30.51
C PRO A 616 -16.32 -30.38 -29.14
N PRO A 617 -16.25 -31.48 -28.38
CA PRO A 617 -15.22 -32.51 -28.47
C PRO A 617 -15.82 -33.92 -28.59
N ASP A 618 -15.26 -34.74 -29.47
CA ASP A 618 -15.63 -36.15 -29.54
C ASP A 618 -15.04 -36.95 -28.36
N TYR A 619 -15.84 -37.86 -27.80
CA TYR A 619 -15.52 -38.48 -26.51
C TYR A 619 -14.67 -39.71 -26.64
N THR A 620 -14.73 -40.35 -27.79
CA THR A 620 -13.82 -41.39 -28.21
C THR A 620 -12.43 -40.79 -28.40
N ILE A 621 -12.34 -39.53 -28.86
CA ILE A 621 -11.10 -38.85 -29.20
C ILE A 621 -10.42 -38.23 -28.01
N ARG A 622 -11.13 -37.41 -27.22
CA ARG A 622 -10.58 -37.02 -25.92
C ARG A 622 -10.33 -38.32 -25.16
N GLY A 623 -11.18 -39.36 -25.30
CA GLY A 623 -11.05 -40.72 -24.77
C GLY A 623 -9.90 -41.58 -25.32
N PHE A 624 -9.17 -41.10 -26.32
CA PHE A 624 -7.98 -41.75 -26.85
C PHE A 624 -6.71 -41.09 -26.31
N SER A 625 -6.78 -39.77 -26.13
CA SER A 625 -5.71 -38.88 -25.68
C SER A 625 -4.97 -39.34 -24.41
N ASN A 626 -5.61 -40.03 -23.48
CA ASN A 626 -4.99 -40.35 -22.19
C ASN A 626 -4.27 -41.68 -22.14
N ILE A 627 -4.79 -42.71 -22.81
CA ILE A 627 -4.03 -43.95 -23.02
C ILE A 627 -2.70 -43.59 -23.68
N VAL A 628 -2.76 -42.62 -24.60
CA VAL A 628 -1.58 -42.02 -25.21
C VAL A 628 -0.74 -41.25 -24.19
N SER A 629 -1.33 -40.38 -23.35
CA SER A 629 -0.59 -39.61 -22.33
C SER A 629 0.02 -40.42 -21.18
N ARG A 630 -0.55 -41.59 -20.88
CA ARG A 630 -0.05 -42.53 -19.86
C ARG A 630 1.08 -43.40 -20.33
N HIS A 631 1.00 -43.79 -21.59
CA HIS A 631 1.87 -44.79 -22.18
C HIS A 631 2.59 -44.15 -23.38
N PRO A 632 3.24 -42.97 -23.22
CA PRO A 632 3.73 -42.17 -24.34
C PRO A 632 4.72 -42.94 -25.22
N LEU A 633 5.61 -43.75 -24.62
CA LEU A 633 6.53 -44.62 -25.33
C LEU A 633 5.82 -45.72 -26.13
N GLU A 634 4.81 -46.36 -25.54
CA GLU A 634 4.05 -47.42 -26.17
C GLU A 634 3.06 -46.91 -27.22
N ALA A 635 2.59 -45.67 -27.09
CA ALA A 635 1.69 -45.00 -28.02
C ALA A 635 2.43 -44.45 -29.23
N SER A 636 3.57 -43.81 -29.02
CA SER A 636 4.47 -43.37 -30.11
C SER A 636 4.93 -44.56 -30.96
N ARG A 637 5.30 -45.70 -30.36
CA ARG A 637 5.55 -46.98 -31.07
C ARG A 637 4.40 -47.45 -31.97
N ARG A 638 3.17 -47.09 -31.63
CA ARG A 638 1.95 -47.48 -32.36
C ARG A 638 1.46 -46.41 -33.34
N ALA A 639 2.11 -45.24 -33.42
CA ALA A 639 1.80 -44.17 -34.36
C ALA A 639 1.57 -44.63 -35.81
N PRO A 640 2.34 -45.59 -36.39
CA PRO A 640 2.09 -46.07 -37.75
C PRO A 640 0.69 -46.67 -37.98
N LYS A 641 0.00 -47.15 -36.93
CA LYS A 641 -1.38 -47.65 -37.02
C LYS A 641 -2.41 -46.54 -37.31
N LEU A 642 -2.08 -45.27 -37.07
CA LEU A 642 -2.99 -44.13 -37.20
C LEU A 642 -2.88 -43.40 -38.54
N LYS A 643 -2.05 -43.86 -39.48
CA LYS A 643 -1.78 -43.13 -40.74
C LYS A 643 -3.06 -42.73 -41.50
N GLU A 644 -3.99 -43.66 -41.61
CA GLU A 644 -5.27 -43.47 -42.32
C GLU A 644 -6.41 -43.03 -41.38
N ALA A 645 -6.13 -42.71 -40.11
CA ALA A 645 -7.15 -42.33 -39.13
C ALA A 645 -7.72 -40.92 -39.39
N HIS A 646 -8.90 -40.65 -38.82
CA HIS A 646 -9.57 -39.37 -38.95
C HIS A 646 -8.77 -38.22 -38.31
N GLN A 647 -8.85 -37.02 -38.88
CA GLN A 647 -8.09 -35.83 -38.43
C GLN A 647 -8.28 -35.55 -36.93
N GLN A 648 -9.48 -35.70 -36.39
CA GLN A 648 -9.72 -35.46 -34.97
C GLN A 648 -9.16 -36.59 -34.07
N VAL A 649 -9.11 -37.85 -34.53
CA VAL A 649 -8.40 -38.94 -33.82
C VAL A 649 -6.92 -38.62 -33.70
N LEU A 650 -6.34 -38.07 -34.77
CA LEU A 650 -4.97 -37.58 -34.77
C LEU A 650 -4.80 -36.38 -33.83
N SER A 651 -5.77 -35.45 -33.73
CA SER A 651 -5.76 -34.39 -32.70
C SER A 651 -5.68 -34.98 -31.29
N GLY A 652 -6.54 -35.94 -30.95
CA GLY A 652 -6.52 -36.60 -29.63
C GLY A 652 -5.21 -37.32 -29.36
N PHE A 653 -4.62 -37.98 -30.36
CA PHE A 653 -3.30 -38.60 -30.26
C PHE A 653 -2.21 -37.58 -29.87
N PHE A 654 -2.12 -36.45 -30.58
CA PHE A 654 -1.09 -35.46 -30.31
C PHE A 654 -1.36 -34.61 -29.04
N GLU A 655 -2.63 -34.34 -28.69
CA GLU A 655 -3.01 -33.79 -27.37
C GLU A 655 -2.49 -34.71 -26.26
N GLY A 656 -2.69 -36.01 -26.44
CA GLY A 656 -2.28 -37.04 -25.49
C GLY A 656 -0.79 -37.08 -25.25
N LEU A 657 0.01 -37.13 -26.31
CA LEU A 657 1.47 -37.09 -26.19
C LEU A 657 1.95 -35.78 -25.56
N GLY A 658 1.34 -34.65 -25.91
CA GLY A 658 1.67 -33.33 -25.33
C GLY A 658 1.38 -33.23 -23.83
N ASN A 659 0.31 -33.88 -23.35
CA ASN A 659 -0.15 -33.86 -21.96
C ASN A 659 0.46 -34.95 -21.06
N ALA A 660 1.41 -35.73 -21.55
CA ALA A 660 2.08 -36.77 -20.77
C ALA A 660 2.98 -36.19 -19.65
N ARG A 661 2.59 -36.35 -18.37
CA ARG A 661 3.48 -36.10 -17.21
C ARG A 661 4.54 -37.20 -17.14
N ARG A 662 5.79 -36.86 -17.44
CA ARG A 662 6.90 -37.81 -17.62
C ARG A 662 7.77 -37.99 -16.37
N GLY A 663 8.09 -39.25 -16.09
CA GLY A 663 9.32 -39.65 -15.40
C GLY A 663 10.38 -40.04 -16.44
N ASP A 664 11.14 -41.10 -16.19
CA ASP A 664 12.22 -41.58 -17.09
C ASP A 664 11.73 -42.15 -18.45
N GLU A 665 10.41 -42.24 -18.69
CA GLU A 665 9.85 -42.79 -19.93
C GLU A 665 9.80 -41.74 -21.06
N GLY A 666 10.61 -41.96 -22.11
CA GLY A 666 10.67 -41.14 -23.31
C GLY A 666 9.56 -41.42 -24.36
N MET A 667 9.79 -40.97 -25.60
CA MET A 667 8.94 -41.26 -26.75
C MET A 667 9.74 -41.97 -27.85
N ASP A 668 9.08 -42.81 -28.64
CA ASP A 668 9.64 -43.44 -29.83
C ASP A 668 9.52 -42.48 -31.01
N TRP A 669 10.53 -41.63 -31.15
CA TRP A 669 10.58 -40.61 -32.20
C TRP A 669 10.73 -41.21 -33.60
N GLU A 670 11.39 -42.38 -33.75
CA GLU A 670 11.48 -43.10 -35.02
C GLU A 670 10.09 -43.51 -35.55
N ALA A 671 9.21 -44.01 -34.67
CA ALA A 671 7.84 -44.36 -35.05
C ALA A 671 6.91 -43.13 -35.19
N LEU A 672 7.12 -42.08 -34.40
CA LEU A 672 6.24 -40.90 -34.35
C LEU A 672 6.45 -39.92 -35.51
N VAL A 673 7.71 -39.65 -35.88
CA VAL A 673 8.09 -38.67 -36.91
C VAL A 673 7.47 -38.95 -38.29
N PRO A 674 7.44 -40.20 -38.81
CA PRO A 674 6.77 -40.50 -40.07
C PRO A 674 5.28 -40.17 -40.08
N LEU A 675 4.56 -40.39 -38.97
CA LEU A 675 3.14 -40.02 -38.85
C LEU A 675 2.98 -38.50 -38.85
N MET A 676 3.73 -37.78 -38.00
CA MET A 676 3.67 -36.32 -37.96
C MET A 676 3.93 -35.70 -39.34
N ARG A 677 4.90 -36.21 -40.09
CA ARG A 677 5.22 -35.75 -41.45
C ARG A 677 4.05 -35.94 -42.42
N ASP A 678 3.42 -37.11 -42.43
CA ASP A 678 2.25 -37.41 -43.27
C ASP A 678 1.08 -36.46 -42.95
N VAL A 679 0.74 -36.34 -41.67
CA VAL A 679 -0.37 -35.52 -41.18
C VAL A 679 -0.12 -34.04 -41.46
N SER A 680 1.04 -33.49 -41.09
CA SER A 680 1.38 -32.10 -41.36
C SER A 680 1.42 -31.79 -42.86
N SER A 681 1.84 -32.73 -43.71
CA SER A 681 1.77 -32.56 -45.16
C SER A 681 0.32 -32.43 -45.66
N ARG A 682 -0.58 -33.32 -45.23
CA ARG A 682 -2.02 -33.29 -45.56
C ARG A 682 -2.68 -31.99 -45.10
N VAL A 683 -2.37 -31.56 -43.87
CA VAL A 683 -2.82 -30.29 -43.27
C VAL A 683 -2.34 -29.10 -44.12
N SER A 684 -1.06 -29.07 -44.52
CA SER A 684 -0.48 -27.98 -45.34
C SER A 684 -1.08 -27.85 -46.74
N LYS A 685 -1.57 -28.96 -47.31
CA LYS A 685 -2.21 -28.97 -48.64
C LYS A 685 -3.72 -28.70 -48.59
N GLY A 686 -4.31 -28.60 -47.40
CA GLY A 686 -5.76 -28.52 -47.23
C GLY A 686 -6.50 -29.81 -47.60
N GLU A 687 -5.82 -30.96 -47.58
CA GLU A 687 -6.43 -32.29 -47.79
C GLU A 687 -7.29 -32.73 -46.59
N VAL A 688 -7.18 -32.03 -45.46
CA VAL A 688 -7.93 -32.21 -44.21
C VAL A 688 -8.22 -30.84 -43.58
N ASP A 689 -9.28 -30.74 -42.77
CA ASP A 689 -9.56 -29.55 -41.93
C ASP A 689 -8.61 -29.56 -40.73
N GLY A 690 -7.45 -28.96 -40.96
CA GLY A 690 -6.23 -29.24 -40.21
C GLY A 690 -6.01 -28.42 -38.94
N ASP A 691 -6.85 -27.42 -38.62
CA ASP A 691 -6.62 -26.52 -37.47
C ASP A 691 -6.46 -27.30 -36.16
N GLY A 692 -7.40 -28.19 -35.84
CA GLY A 692 -7.39 -28.94 -34.59
C GLY A 692 -6.16 -29.84 -34.45
N VAL A 693 -5.85 -30.64 -35.47
CA VAL A 693 -4.72 -31.59 -35.43
C VAL A 693 -3.38 -30.87 -35.50
N GLY A 694 -3.27 -29.82 -36.32
CA GLY A 694 -2.09 -28.97 -36.41
C GLY A 694 -1.79 -28.29 -35.08
N ARG A 695 -2.80 -27.73 -34.40
CA ARG A 695 -2.63 -27.13 -33.08
C ARG A 695 -2.10 -28.13 -32.05
N MET A 696 -2.58 -29.37 -32.07
CA MET A 696 -2.11 -30.39 -31.13
C MET A 696 -0.67 -30.83 -31.42
N ILE A 697 -0.27 -31.01 -32.70
CA ILE A 697 1.13 -31.26 -33.05
C ILE A 697 2.02 -30.08 -32.60
N CYS A 698 1.60 -28.84 -32.87
CA CYS A 698 2.34 -27.65 -32.44
C CYS A 698 2.45 -27.55 -30.91
N ARG A 699 1.40 -27.83 -30.14
CA ARG A 699 1.43 -27.84 -28.66
C ARG A 699 2.36 -28.91 -28.11
N MET A 700 2.34 -30.11 -28.69
CA MET A 700 3.28 -31.18 -28.36
C MET A 700 4.71 -30.72 -28.64
N LEU A 701 5.03 -30.34 -29.89
CA LEU A 701 6.37 -29.87 -30.28
C LEU A 701 6.86 -28.71 -29.41
N ARG A 702 5.99 -27.75 -29.04
CA ARG A 702 6.30 -26.66 -28.09
C ARG A 702 6.80 -27.20 -26.75
N SER A 703 6.11 -28.20 -26.18
CA SER A 703 6.48 -28.88 -24.94
C SER A 703 7.78 -29.70 -25.08
N GLU A 704 7.97 -30.38 -26.21
CA GLU A 704 9.13 -31.26 -26.44
C GLU A 704 10.43 -30.48 -26.68
N PHE A 705 10.40 -29.44 -27.50
CA PHE A 705 11.56 -28.59 -27.76
C PHE A 705 11.98 -27.80 -26.52
N SER A 706 11.04 -27.29 -25.72
CA SER A 706 11.35 -26.60 -24.45
C SER A 706 12.01 -27.49 -23.39
N LYS A 707 11.92 -28.82 -23.52
CA LYS A 707 12.53 -29.81 -22.63
C LYS A 707 13.78 -30.47 -23.22
N ASP A 708 14.23 -30.01 -24.40
CA ASP A 708 15.40 -30.57 -25.10
C ASP A 708 15.31 -32.10 -25.34
N MET A 709 14.10 -32.62 -25.57
CA MET A 709 13.78 -34.07 -25.59
C MET A 709 14.00 -34.81 -26.91
N PRO A 710 13.71 -34.27 -28.11
CA PRO A 710 13.99 -34.98 -29.35
C PRO A 710 15.51 -35.12 -29.57
N GLY A 711 15.93 -36.25 -30.14
CA GLY A 711 17.30 -36.48 -30.59
C GLY A 711 17.65 -35.71 -31.87
N ILE A 712 18.92 -35.31 -32.02
CA ILE A 712 19.40 -34.48 -33.14
C ILE A 712 19.28 -35.20 -34.50
N GLU A 713 19.28 -36.53 -34.50
CA GLU A 713 19.02 -37.40 -35.63
C GLU A 713 17.64 -37.15 -36.29
N HIS A 714 16.69 -36.57 -35.55
CA HIS A 714 15.37 -36.21 -36.05
C HIS A 714 15.26 -34.77 -36.58
N ARG A 715 16.35 -33.98 -36.60
CA ARG A 715 16.35 -32.56 -37.00
C ARG A 715 15.68 -32.31 -38.35
N ALA A 716 16.19 -32.89 -39.43
CA ALA A 716 15.64 -32.66 -40.77
C ALA A 716 14.18 -33.14 -40.94
N PRO A 717 13.78 -34.33 -40.43
CA PRO A 717 12.36 -34.70 -40.40
C PRO A 717 11.46 -33.76 -39.59
N LEU A 718 11.91 -33.27 -38.42
CA LEU A 718 11.14 -32.34 -37.59
C LEU A 718 11.02 -30.96 -38.24
N TRP A 719 12.04 -30.53 -39.00
CA TRP A 719 11.95 -29.33 -39.83
C TRP A 719 10.82 -29.42 -40.85
N GLU A 720 10.73 -30.49 -41.62
CA GLU A 720 9.68 -30.69 -42.64
C GLU A 720 8.25 -30.66 -42.02
N ILE A 721 8.11 -31.15 -40.79
CA ILE A 721 6.86 -31.12 -40.02
C ILE A 721 6.49 -29.68 -39.63
N VAL A 722 7.44 -28.95 -39.05
CA VAL A 722 7.28 -27.56 -38.61
C VAL A 722 6.98 -26.63 -39.79
N GLU A 723 7.74 -26.72 -40.89
CA GLU A 723 7.54 -25.94 -42.11
C GLU A 723 6.17 -26.22 -42.74
N SER A 724 5.70 -27.48 -42.71
CA SER A 724 4.37 -27.83 -43.21
C SER A 724 3.24 -27.25 -42.35
N LEU A 725 3.41 -27.19 -41.02
CA LEU A 725 2.41 -26.63 -40.11
C LEU A 725 2.36 -25.10 -40.17
N GLU A 726 3.50 -24.42 -40.34
CA GLU A 726 3.54 -22.97 -40.56
C GLU A 726 2.80 -22.58 -41.85
N ARG A 727 3.05 -23.32 -42.94
CA ARG A 727 2.40 -23.15 -44.25
C ARG A 727 0.89 -23.39 -44.21
N ALA A 728 0.42 -24.20 -43.25
CA ALA A 728 -0.99 -24.49 -43.07
C ALA A 728 -1.78 -23.37 -42.37
N GLY A 729 -1.12 -22.62 -41.48
CA GLY A 729 -1.72 -21.46 -40.81
C GLY A 729 -2.00 -20.35 -41.81
N ARG A 730 -3.19 -19.75 -41.75
CA ARG A 730 -3.66 -18.78 -42.74
C ARG A 730 -3.55 -17.35 -42.20
N GLU A 731 -4.67 -16.80 -41.77
CA GLU A 731 -4.85 -15.46 -41.23
C GLU A 731 -5.58 -15.58 -39.88
N ASP A 732 -5.45 -14.57 -39.02
CA ASP A 732 -6.22 -14.50 -37.78
C ASP A 732 -7.72 -14.40 -38.10
N LYS A 733 -8.54 -15.09 -37.28
CA LYS A 733 -9.99 -14.90 -37.30
C LYS A 733 -10.34 -13.52 -36.74
N ASP A 734 -11.40 -12.89 -37.24
CA ASP A 734 -11.78 -11.50 -36.89
C ASP A 734 -11.87 -11.23 -35.38
N TYR A 735 -12.29 -12.22 -34.59
CA TYR A 735 -12.37 -12.08 -33.12
C TYR A 735 -10.99 -11.89 -32.47
N CYS A 736 -9.92 -12.54 -32.99
CA CYS A 736 -8.56 -12.38 -32.45
C CYS A 736 -8.12 -10.90 -32.47
N ARG A 737 -8.50 -10.16 -33.52
CA ARG A 737 -8.18 -8.74 -33.66
C ARG A 737 -8.97 -7.91 -32.64
N ARG A 738 -10.27 -8.17 -32.51
CA ARG A 738 -11.17 -7.47 -31.56
C ARG A 738 -10.78 -7.72 -30.11
N ASP A 739 -10.56 -8.98 -29.72
CA ASP A 739 -10.16 -9.34 -28.35
C ASP A 739 -8.84 -8.67 -27.96
N PHE A 740 -7.91 -8.55 -28.91
CA PHE A 740 -6.67 -7.82 -28.71
C PHE A 740 -6.88 -6.29 -28.60
N GLU A 741 -7.76 -5.71 -29.42
CA GLU A 741 -8.12 -4.28 -29.33
C GLU A 741 -8.84 -3.93 -28.01
N GLU A 742 -9.65 -4.83 -27.46
CA GLU A 742 -10.39 -4.65 -26.21
C GLU A 742 -9.54 -4.93 -24.95
N ARG A 743 -8.73 -6.01 -24.96
CA ARG A 743 -8.05 -6.53 -23.76
C ARG A 743 -6.52 -6.41 -23.79
N GLY A 744 -5.93 -6.26 -24.98
CA GLY A 744 -4.48 -6.20 -25.15
C GLY A 744 -3.73 -7.50 -24.87
N ASP A 745 -4.39 -8.67 -24.85
CA ASP A 745 -3.75 -9.95 -24.48
C ASP A 745 -3.42 -10.83 -25.70
N GLY A 746 -2.38 -10.44 -26.44
CA GLY A 746 -1.95 -11.13 -27.66
C GLY A 746 -1.40 -12.54 -27.41
N HIS A 747 -0.78 -12.75 -26.24
CA HIS A 747 -0.21 -14.04 -25.89
C HIS A 747 -1.28 -15.14 -25.69
N THR A 748 -2.37 -14.84 -24.98
CA THR A 748 -3.47 -15.80 -24.78
C THR A 748 -4.10 -16.19 -26.12
N ILE A 749 -4.19 -15.27 -27.07
CA ILE A 749 -4.63 -15.54 -28.44
C ILE A 749 -3.62 -16.46 -29.16
N SER A 750 -2.32 -16.16 -29.11
CA SER A 750 -1.28 -16.90 -29.84
C SER A 750 -1.10 -18.35 -29.42
N ILE A 751 -1.49 -18.72 -28.19
CA ILE A 751 -1.44 -20.11 -27.69
C ILE A 751 -2.71 -20.92 -28.00
N ASN A 752 -3.73 -20.29 -28.59
CA ASN A 752 -5.05 -20.87 -28.82
C ASN A 752 -5.41 -21.11 -30.30
N ASN A 753 -4.73 -20.48 -31.26
CA ASN A 753 -4.90 -20.73 -32.72
C ASN A 753 -3.66 -21.37 -33.39
N LEU A 754 -3.81 -21.91 -34.61
CA LEU A 754 -2.72 -22.59 -35.34
C LEU A 754 -1.64 -21.62 -35.81
N GLU A 755 -2.04 -20.42 -36.20
CA GLU A 755 -1.19 -19.33 -36.68
C GLU A 755 -0.12 -19.00 -35.64
N GLY A 756 -0.52 -18.72 -34.39
CA GLY A 756 0.40 -18.48 -33.28
C GLY A 756 1.13 -19.73 -32.82
N LEU A 757 0.44 -20.88 -32.67
CA LEU A 757 1.07 -22.12 -32.18
C LEU A 757 2.13 -22.68 -33.11
N SER A 758 1.95 -22.57 -34.44
CA SER A 758 2.97 -22.95 -35.42
C SER A 758 4.21 -22.06 -35.30
N PHE A 759 4.04 -20.75 -35.07
CA PHE A 759 5.16 -19.85 -34.77
C PHE A 759 5.84 -20.18 -33.43
N HIS A 760 5.09 -20.55 -32.39
CA HIS A 760 5.68 -21.03 -31.15
C HIS A 760 6.53 -22.30 -31.34
N ALA A 761 6.07 -23.25 -32.16
CA ALA A 761 6.81 -24.46 -32.48
C ALA A 761 8.03 -24.19 -33.38
N LEU A 762 7.90 -23.28 -34.35
CA LEU A 762 8.96 -22.85 -35.28
C LEU A 762 10.17 -22.26 -34.55
N VAL A 763 9.93 -21.31 -33.64
CA VAL A 763 11.01 -20.65 -32.91
C VAL A 763 11.67 -21.60 -31.90
N LEU A 764 10.88 -22.44 -31.22
CA LEU A 764 11.44 -23.43 -30.31
C LEU A 764 12.21 -24.55 -31.03
N TYR A 765 11.81 -24.94 -32.24
CA TYR A 765 12.62 -25.83 -33.09
C TYR A 765 14.00 -25.22 -33.35
N ALA A 766 14.09 -23.92 -33.69
CA ALA A 766 15.36 -23.24 -33.88
C ALA A 766 16.23 -23.23 -32.61
N ILE A 767 15.63 -22.93 -31.45
CA ILE A 767 16.33 -22.91 -30.16
C ILE A 767 16.83 -24.31 -29.79
N TRP A 768 16.00 -25.35 -29.96
CA TRP A 768 16.37 -26.74 -29.73
C TRP A 768 17.48 -27.20 -30.68
N ALA A 769 17.37 -26.90 -31.98
CA ALA A 769 18.34 -27.31 -32.99
C ALA A 769 19.72 -26.69 -32.72
N ALA A 770 19.78 -25.41 -32.35
CA ALA A 770 21.03 -24.72 -31.98
C ALA A 770 21.64 -25.22 -30.65
N ARG A 771 20.82 -25.71 -29.70
CA ARG A 771 21.32 -26.33 -28.46
C ARG A 771 21.87 -27.76 -28.65
N LYS A 772 21.37 -28.48 -29.66
CA LYS A 772 21.66 -29.91 -29.89
C LYS A 772 22.65 -30.17 -31.02
N GLY A 773 22.81 -29.23 -31.94
CA GLY A 773 23.77 -29.30 -33.05
C GLY A 773 25.04 -28.50 -32.78
N ASP A 774 25.97 -28.55 -33.74
CA ASP A 774 27.19 -27.72 -33.74
C ASP A 774 26.94 -26.30 -34.32
N ASP A 775 25.73 -26.02 -34.81
CA ASP A 775 25.35 -24.73 -35.41
C ASP A 775 25.05 -23.69 -34.32
N THR A 776 25.79 -22.58 -34.31
CA THR A 776 25.66 -21.52 -33.31
C THR A 776 24.66 -20.41 -33.66
N GLY A 777 23.69 -20.66 -34.54
CA GLY A 777 22.75 -19.62 -35.01
C GLY A 777 21.45 -20.16 -35.59
N LEU A 778 20.64 -19.27 -36.19
CA LEU A 778 19.35 -19.65 -36.79
C LEU A 778 19.52 -20.70 -37.91
N ASP A 779 18.74 -21.78 -37.82
CA ASP A 779 18.65 -22.79 -38.88
C ASP A 779 18.22 -22.13 -40.21
N PRO A 780 18.91 -22.38 -41.34
CA PRO A 780 18.62 -21.73 -42.62
C PRO A 780 17.19 -21.93 -43.13
N GLY A 781 16.54 -23.05 -42.78
CA GLY A 781 15.14 -23.29 -43.08
C GLY A 781 14.23 -22.36 -42.28
N VAL A 782 14.42 -22.32 -40.95
CA VAL A 782 13.68 -21.42 -40.04
C VAL A 782 13.85 -19.97 -40.48
N ARG A 783 15.08 -19.56 -40.77
CA ARG A 783 15.41 -18.22 -41.24
C ARG A 783 14.62 -17.85 -42.48
N LYS A 784 14.60 -18.70 -43.51
CA LYS A 784 13.83 -18.47 -44.74
C LYS A 784 12.33 -18.26 -44.48
N VAL A 785 11.74 -19.02 -43.56
CA VAL A 785 10.32 -18.88 -43.18
C VAL A 785 10.07 -17.57 -42.43
N LEU A 786 10.94 -17.21 -41.49
CA LEU A 786 10.81 -15.98 -40.73
C LEU A 786 11.07 -14.74 -41.60
N ASP A 787 12.06 -14.76 -42.49
CA ASP A 787 12.28 -13.71 -43.51
C ASP A 787 11.03 -13.54 -44.38
N GLY A 788 10.47 -14.64 -44.89
CA GLY A 788 9.23 -14.63 -45.69
C GLY A 788 7.94 -14.30 -44.92
N TYR A 789 7.99 -14.17 -43.59
CA TYR A 789 6.92 -13.54 -42.79
C TYR A 789 7.17 -12.04 -42.69
N VAL A 790 8.39 -11.66 -42.30
CA VAL A 790 8.81 -10.28 -42.00
C VAL A 790 8.88 -9.38 -43.25
N ASP A 791 9.15 -9.95 -44.42
CA ASP A 791 9.16 -9.24 -45.72
C ASP A 791 7.75 -9.07 -46.32
N ASP A 792 6.71 -9.74 -45.79
CA ASP A 792 5.33 -9.68 -46.30
C ASP A 792 4.33 -9.22 -45.23
N PRO A 793 4.07 -7.90 -45.12
CA PRO A 793 3.09 -7.34 -44.18
C PRO A 793 1.69 -7.94 -44.31
N GLY A 794 1.31 -8.52 -45.45
CA GLY A 794 0.02 -9.19 -45.64
C GLY A 794 -0.12 -10.49 -44.85
N ARG A 795 1.00 -11.10 -44.41
CA ARG A 795 1.00 -12.32 -43.58
C ARG A 795 0.95 -12.03 -42.08
N HIS A 796 1.12 -10.76 -41.68
CA HIS A 796 1.24 -10.37 -40.28
C HIS A 796 -0.09 -10.53 -39.53
N THR A 797 -0.04 -11.20 -38.37
CA THR A 797 -1.21 -11.55 -37.54
C THR A 797 -0.89 -11.26 -36.08
N VAL A 798 -1.89 -10.89 -35.26
CA VAL A 798 -1.75 -10.68 -33.80
C VAL A 798 -1.08 -11.90 -33.18
N SER A 799 -1.52 -13.08 -33.57
CA SER A 799 -1.06 -14.37 -33.04
C SER A 799 0.40 -14.67 -33.36
N ARG A 800 0.81 -14.59 -34.64
CA ARG A 800 2.21 -14.81 -35.04
C ARG A 800 3.13 -13.71 -34.50
N SER A 801 2.66 -12.46 -34.48
CA SER A 801 3.41 -11.33 -33.94
C SER A 801 3.66 -11.48 -32.45
N SER A 802 2.65 -11.76 -31.62
CA SER A 802 2.86 -11.99 -30.17
C SER A 802 3.71 -13.24 -29.90
N ALA A 803 3.55 -14.32 -30.68
CA ALA A 803 4.43 -15.49 -30.58
C ALA A 803 5.90 -15.16 -30.92
N LEU A 804 6.15 -14.34 -31.95
CA LEU A 804 7.49 -13.89 -32.34
C LEU A 804 8.11 -12.97 -31.25
N GLY A 805 7.32 -12.02 -30.74
CA GLY A 805 7.71 -11.14 -29.63
C GLY A 805 8.05 -11.91 -28.35
N ARG A 806 7.27 -12.96 -28.03
CA ARG A 806 7.48 -13.81 -26.86
C ARG A 806 8.87 -14.43 -26.80
N TYR A 807 9.47 -14.77 -27.93
CA TYR A 807 10.81 -15.36 -27.99
C TYR A 807 11.88 -14.40 -28.51
N LEU A 808 11.59 -13.10 -28.62
CA LEU A 808 12.53 -12.10 -29.12
C LEU A 808 13.92 -12.20 -28.46
N PRO A 809 14.08 -12.32 -27.13
CA PRO A 809 15.42 -12.48 -26.52
C PRO A 809 16.14 -13.78 -26.92
N SER A 810 15.39 -14.86 -27.18
CA SER A 810 15.97 -16.14 -27.62
C SER A 810 16.39 -16.09 -29.08
N LEU A 811 15.59 -15.47 -29.96
CA LEU A 811 15.93 -15.25 -31.36
C LEU A 811 17.11 -14.29 -31.50
N TYR A 812 17.16 -13.25 -30.67
CA TYR A 812 18.30 -12.33 -30.56
C TYR A 812 19.60 -13.06 -30.20
N GLY A 813 19.54 -14.04 -29.27
CA GLY A 813 20.68 -14.88 -28.91
C GLY A 813 21.14 -15.84 -30.02
N LEU A 814 20.29 -16.15 -31.00
CA LEU A 814 20.62 -16.99 -32.16
C LEU A 814 21.08 -16.17 -33.38
N ASP A 815 20.50 -15.00 -33.61
CA ASP A 815 20.91 -14.05 -34.64
C ASP A 815 20.49 -12.62 -34.24
N LYS A 816 21.43 -11.92 -33.61
CA LYS A 816 21.30 -10.53 -33.16
C LYS A 816 20.94 -9.59 -34.31
N GLU A 817 21.70 -9.63 -35.41
CA GLU A 817 21.51 -8.70 -36.54
C GLU A 817 20.13 -8.86 -37.17
N TRP A 818 19.69 -10.11 -37.35
CA TRP A 818 18.37 -10.41 -37.90
C TRP A 818 17.23 -10.03 -36.97
N MET A 819 17.31 -10.34 -35.67
CA MET A 819 16.21 -10.03 -34.75
C MET A 819 16.04 -8.50 -34.60
N VAL A 820 17.14 -7.75 -34.61
CA VAL A 820 17.10 -6.28 -34.60
C VAL A 820 16.49 -5.70 -35.87
N LEU A 821 16.88 -6.21 -37.06
CA LEU A 821 16.27 -5.82 -38.34
C LEU A 821 14.77 -6.17 -38.38
N THR A 822 14.42 -7.35 -37.89
CA THR A 822 13.04 -7.86 -37.83
C THR A 822 12.17 -7.00 -36.92
N ALA A 823 12.62 -6.70 -35.70
CA ALA A 823 11.91 -5.80 -34.80
C ALA A 823 11.66 -4.42 -35.45
N LYS A 824 12.69 -3.86 -36.13
CA LYS A 824 12.57 -2.59 -36.87
C LYS A 824 11.61 -2.64 -38.05
N ARG A 825 11.35 -3.81 -38.65
CA ARG A 825 10.32 -4.02 -39.69
C ARG A 825 8.92 -4.23 -39.09
N MET A 826 8.81 -5.09 -38.07
CA MET A 826 7.56 -5.32 -37.33
C MET A 826 6.96 -4.02 -36.76
N ARG A 827 7.83 -3.07 -36.40
CA ARG A 827 7.50 -1.69 -36.02
C ARG A 827 6.45 -1.01 -36.92
N GLY A 828 6.50 -1.26 -38.24
CA GLY A 828 5.60 -0.66 -39.23
C GLY A 828 4.30 -1.43 -39.51
N SER A 829 4.06 -2.54 -38.79
CA SER A 829 2.88 -3.38 -39.00
C SER A 829 1.67 -2.93 -38.18
N GLU A 830 0.46 -3.18 -38.69
CA GLU A 830 -0.79 -3.13 -37.91
C GLU A 830 -0.72 -3.97 -36.62
N THR A 831 0.09 -5.04 -36.62
CA THR A 831 0.23 -5.98 -35.50
C THR A 831 1.41 -5.66 -34.57
N ALA A 832 2.06 -4.50 -34.73
CA ALA A 832 3.22 -4.10 -33.93
C ALA A 832 2.96 -4.15 -32.41
N ASN A 833 1.75 -3.75 -31.97
CA ASN A 833 1.36 -3.82 -30.56
C ASN A 833 1.35 -5.26 -30.02
N ALA A 834 0.91 -6.25 -30.82
CA ALA A 834 0.88 -7.65 -30.41
C ALA A 834 2.29 -8.23 -30.30
N PHE A 835 3.17 -7.90 -31.25
CA PHE A 835 4.61 -8.22 -31.18
C PHE A 835 5.26 -7.63 -29.92
N TRP A 836 4.92 -6.39 -29.60
CA TRP A 836 5.49 -5.72 -28.43
C TRP A 836 4.96 -6.27 -27.11
N GLU A 837 3.66 -6.52 -26.99
CA GLU A 837 3.05 -7.16 -25.82
C GLU A 837 3.65 -8.53 -25.53
N GLY A 838 3.76 -9.38 -26.56
CA GLY A 838 4.38 -10.70 -26.45
C GLY A 838 5.80 -10.61 -25.89
N TYR A 839 6.53 -9.55 -26.24
CA TYR A 839 7.86 -9.27 -25.69
C TYR A 839 7.81 -8.75 -24.24
N VAL A 840 7.35 -7.52 -24.00
CA VAL A 840 7.61 -6.80 -22.73
C VAL A 840 6.86 -7.37 -21.52
N ARG A 841 5.70 -8.00 -21.72
CA ARG A 841 4.89 -8.54 -20.61
C ARG A 841 5.36 -9.91 -20.14
N TRP A 842 6.09 -10.65 -20.98
CA TRP A 842 6.42 -12.06 -20.76
C TRP A 842 7.93 -12.36 -20.70
N ASN A 843 8.75 -11.33 -20.79
CA ASN A 843 10.20 -11.38 -20.65
C ASN A 843 10.64 -10.31 -19.68
N ARG A 844 11.60 -10.63 -18.81
CA ARG A 844 12.35 -9.62 -18.06
C ARG A 844 13.14 -8.70 -18.99
N LEU A 845 13.64 -7.59 -18.45
CA LEU A 845 14.65 -6.76 -19.10
C LEU A 845 15.90 -7.58 -19.46
N TYR A 846 16.46 -7.31 -20.65
CA TYR A 846 17.75 -7.80 -21.11
C TYR A 846 18.53 -6.63 -21.71
N ALA A 847 19.67 -6.27 -21.11
CA ALA A 847 20.50 -5.11 -21.45
C ALA A 847 20.80 -4.98 -22.96
N ASP A 848 21.43 -5.99 -23.55
CA ASP A 848 21.81 -6.02 -24.97
C ASP A 848 20.61 -5.83 -25.92
N VAL A 849 19.48 -6.45 -25.57
CA VAL A 849 18.23 -6.37 -26.34
C VAL A 849 17.60 -4.98 -26.20
N PHE A 850 17.68 -4.37 -25.02
CA PHE A 850 17.23 -3.00 -24.80
C PHE A 850 18.04 -2.02 -25.63
N SER A 851 19.38 -2.11 -25.56
CA SER A 851 20.31 -1.26 -26.30
C SER A 851 20.01 -1.24 -27.80
N ASP A 852 19.90 -2.41 -28.44
CA ASP A 852 19.68 -2.46 -29.89
C ASP A 852 18.24 -2.11 -30.32
N LEU A 853 17.26 -2.20 -29.40
CA LEU A 853 15.84 -1.90 -29.65
C LEU A 853 15.37 -0.59 -29.01
N GLY A 854 16.28 0.30 -28.59
CA GLY A 854 15.94 1.58 -27.96
C GLY A 854 14.94 2.42 -28.79
N ASP A 855 15.11 2.45 -30.12
CA ASP A 855 14.18 3.12 -31.05
C ASP A 855 12.72 2.62 -30.94
N LEU A 856 12.53 1.34 -30.62
CA LEU A 856 11.19 0.74 -30.45
C LEU A 856 10.64 1.06 -29.07
N TYR A 857 11.43 0.89 -28.00
CA TYR A 857 11.03 1.28 -26.64
C TYR A 857 10.53 2.73 -26.62
N GLY A 858 11.31 3.65 -27.22
CA GLY A 858 10.92 5.05 -27.33
C GLY A 858 9.61 5.25 -28.12
N GLN A 859 9.40 4.54 -29.23
CA GLN A 859 8.13 4.64 -29.95
C GLN A 859 6.93 4.09 -29.16
N PHE A 860 7.08 2.96 -28.46
CA PHE A 860 5.97 2.37 -27.69
C PHE A 860 5.60 3.18 -26.45
N LEU A 861 6.59 3.83 -25.83
CA LEU A 861 6.41 4.63 -24.63
C LEU A 861 5.96 6.08 -24.94
N ILE A 862 6.53 6.71 -25.97
CA ILE A 862 6.41 8.17 -26.25
C ILE A 862 5.53 8.46 -27.48
N GLY A 863 5.38 7.50 -28.40
CA GLY A 863 4.67 7.69 -29.66
C GLY A 863 3.15 7.88 -29.54
N GLU A 864 2.52 8.33 -30.63
CA GLU A 864 1.07 8.42 -30.75
C GLU A 864 0.41 7.04 -30.59
N ARG A 865 -0.49 6.91 -29.61
CA ARG A 865 -1.23 5.69 -29.27
C ARG A 865 -2.65 6.06 -28.84
N SER A 866 -3.60 5.14 -28.97
CA SER A 866 -4.95 5.35 -28.46
C SER A 866 -4.95 5.40 -26.92
N PRO A 867 -5.89 6.15 -26.29
CA PRO A 867 -5.98 6.22 -24.83
C PRO A 867 -6.21 4.87 -24.15
N GLY A 868 -6.85 3.91 -24.84
CA GLY A 868 -7.03 2.54 -24.33
C GLY A 868 -5.68 1.81 -24.18
N ILE A 869 -4.80 1.90 -25.19
CA ILE A 869 -3.48 1.25 -25.15
C ILE A 869 -2.62 1.77 -24.00
N ARG A 870 -2.66 3.08 -23.71
CA ARG A 870 -1.92 3.70 -22.59
C ARG A 870 -2.34 3.19 -21.20
N LYS A 871 -3.50 2.52 -21.09
CA LYS A 871 -3.98 1.88 -19.85
C LYS A 871 -3.70 0.38 -19.76
N THR A 872 -3.12 -0.23 -20.79
CA THR A 872 -2.83 -1.67 -20.83
C THR A 872 -1.58 -2.05 -20.02
N GLU A 873 -1.54 -3.30 -19.57
CA GLU A 873 -0.36 -3.85 -18.87
C GLU A 873 0.89 -3.89 -19.75
N MET A 874 0.74 -3.99 -21.09
CA MET A 874 1.85 -3.83 -22.04
C MET A 874 2.53 -2.47 -21.86
N PHE A 875 1.76 -1.40 -21.68
CA PHE A 875 2.31 -0.04 -21.53
C PHE A 875 3.03 0.11 -20.19
N LYS A 876 2.44 -0.39 -19.09
CA LYS A 876 3.08 -0.45 -17.77
C LYS A 876 4.37 -1.29 -17.78
N SER A 877 4.37 -2.44 -18.47
CA SER A 877 5.56 -3.29 -18.64
C SER A 877 6.66 -2.63 -19.50
N THR A 878 6.27 -1.88 -20.54
CA THR A 878 7.20 -1.08 -21.35
C THR A 878 7.86 0.01 -20.51
N PHE A 879 7.05 0.73 -19.72
CA PHE A 879 7.53 1.73 -18.77
C PHE A 879 8.48 1.11 -17.75
N ASP A 880 8.11 -0.03 -17.14
CA ASP A 880 8.95 -0.75 -16.15
C ASP A 880 10.32 -1.11 -16.73
N HIS A 881 10.38 -1.60 -17.97
CA HIS A 881 11.66 -1.90 -18.63
C HIS A 881 12.52 -0.65 -18.83
N VAL A 882 11.94 0.46 -19.32
CA VAL A 882 12.68 1.72 -19.54
C VAL A 882 13.13 2.33 -18.20
N LEU A 883 12.29 2.27 -17.17
CA LEU A 883 12.62 2.71 -15.81
C LEU A 883 13.77 1.88 -15.23
N LEU A 884 13.74 0.55 -15.36
CA LEU A 884 14.81 -0.30 -14.85
C LEU A 884 16.12 -0.03 -15.59
N THR A 885 16.14 -0.01 -16.93
CA THR A 885 17.36 0.37 -17.69
C THR A 885 17.88 1.75 -17.29
N TYR A 886 16.97 2.70 -17.02
CA TYR A 886 17.33 4.04 -16.56
C TYR A 886 18.02 4.00 -15.19
N LEU A 887 17.44 3.31 -14.20
CA LEU A 887 17.99 3.18 -12.86
C LEU A 887 19.32 2.41 -12.78
N TYR A 888 19.61 1.57 -13.78
CA TYR A 888 20.84 0.81 -13.90
C TYR A 888 21.87 1.45 -14.87
N GLY A 889 21.59 2.67 -15.36
CA GLY A 889 22.54 3.43 -16.19
C GLY A 889 22.74 2.93 -17.63
N GLU A 890 22.01 1.90 -18.06
CA GLU A 890 22.20 1.18 -19.34
C GLU A 890 21.63 1.90 -20.58
N GLY A 891 21.73 3.24 -20.62
CA GLY A 891 21.48 4.02 -21.84
C GLY A 891 20.03 4.45 -22.12
N ALA A 892 19.09 4.28 -21.18
CA ALA A 892 17.71 4.74 -21.33
C ALA A 892 17.47 6.24 -21.03
N GLY A 893 18.51 6.99 -20.62
CA GLY A 893 18.44 8.38 -20.15
C GLY A 893 17.52 9.31 -20.95
N THR A 894 17.83 9.54 -22.22
CA THR A 894 17.07 10.47 -23.07
C THR A 894 15.64 10.02 -23.31
N MET A 895 15.41 8.71 -23.44
CA MET A 895 14.08 8.14 -23.66
C MET A 895 13.18 8.29 -22.44
N PHE A 896 13.74 8.07 -21.25
CA PHE A 896 13.02 8.22 -20.00
C PHE A 896 12.73 9.71 -19.70
N GLU A 897 13.67 10.61 -19.97
CA GLU A 897 13.44 12.06 -19.92
C GLU A 897 12.37 12.53 -20.92
N ASP A 898 12.42 12.07 -22.17
CA ASP A 898 11.42 12.42 -23.19
C ASP A 898 10.02 11.87 -22.82
N PHE A 899 9.96 10.66 -22.23
CA PHE A 899 8.73 10.14 -21.64
C PHE A 899 8.20 11.04 -20.53
N LEU A 900 9.02 11.43 -19.56
CA LEU A 900 8.59 12.29 -18.46
C LEU A 900 8.07 13.65 -18.95
N ARG A 901 8.60 14.20 -20.06
CA ARG A 901 8.01 15.38 -20.72
C ARG A 901 6.65 15.11 -21.35
N THR A 902 6.42 13.94 -21.96
CA THR A 902 5.06 13.58 -22.40
C THR A 902 4.10 13.35 -21.25
N VAL A 903 4.61 13.12 -20.03
CA VAL A 903 3.78 12.98 -18.85
C VAL A 903 3.22 14.34 -18.40
N ASP A 904 3.97 15.42 -18.53
CA ASP A 904 3.56 16.80 -18.18
C ASP A 904 2.34 17.32 -18.99
N GLU A 905 2.07 16.80 -20.20
CA GLU A 905 1.13 17.45 -21.14
C GLU A 905 -0.33 16.96 -21.05
N GLU A 906 -0.62 15.67 -20.80
CA GLU A 906 -2.00 15.12 -20.71
C GLU A 906 -2.17 13.87 -19.79
N SER A 907 -1.33 13.64 -18.77
CA SER A 907 -1.30 12.32 -18.11
C SER A 907 -2.49 11.93 -17.20
N PRO A 908 -2.86 10.64 -17.17
CA PRO A 908 -3.57 10.04 -16.05
C PRO A 908 -2.63 9.91 -14.83
N ASP A 909 -3.11 10.33 -13.65
CA ASP A 909 -2.40 10.22 -12.36
C ASP A 909 -1.82 8.81 -12.11
N GLU A 910 -2.57 7.77 -12.53
CA GLU A 910 -2.26 6.35 -12.40
C GLU A 910 -0.82 5.97 -12.83
N LEU A 911 -0.27 6.62 -13.87
CA LEU A 911 1.06 6.30 -14.39
C LEU A 911 2.19 6.96 -13.58
N VAL A 912 1.93 8.16 -13.06
CA VAL A 912 2.84 8.87 -12.15
C VAL A 912 2.91 8.11 -10.82
N ASP A 913 1.77 7.69 -10.30
CA ASP A 913 1.71 6.92 -9.05
C ASP A 913 2.34 5.51 -9.24
N HIS A 914 2.18 4.87 -10.41
CA HIS A 914 2.92 3.64 -10.76
C HIS A 914 4.44 3.86 -10.81
N CYS A 915 4.92 4.96 -11.40
CA CYS A 915 6.35 5.34 -11.36
C CYS A 915 6.86 5.43 -9.92
N ILE A 916 6.16 6.17 -9.06
CA ILE A 916 6.52 6.36 -7.65
C ILE A 916 6.55 5.02 -6.91
N PHE A 917 5.54 4.18 -7.11
CA PHE A 917 5.49 2.84 -6.53
C PHE A 917 6.66 1.96 -6.97
N ARG A 918 6.97 1.90 -8.28
CA ARG A 918 8.02 1.02 -8.81
C ARG A 918 9.43 1.46 -8.40
N VAL A 919 9.72 2.76 -8.38
CA VAL A 919 10.99 3.29 -7.84
C VAL A 919 11.11 2.96 -6.35
N GLY A 920 10.05 3.18 -5.56
CA GLY A 920 10.01 2.82 -4.14
C GLY A 920 10.18 1.32 -3.89
N MET A 921 9.68 0.46 -4.78
CA MET A 921 9.96 -0.98 -4.74
C MET A 921 11.45 -1.29 -4.97
N VAL A 922 12.08 -0.71 -6.00
CA VAL A 922 13.50 -0.98 -6.31
C VAL A 922 14.40 -0.57 -5.14
N ILE A 923 14.22 0.65 -4.63
CA ILE A 923 14.99 1.21 -3.49
C ILE A 923 14.89 0.36 -2.21
N ARG A 924 13.78 -0.36 -2.01
CA ARG A 924 13.51 -1.17 -0.81
C ARG A 924 13.65 -2.68 -1.05
N GLY A 925 13.71 -3.13 -2.29
CA GLY A 925 13.74 -4.54 -2.68
C GLY A 925 15.15 -5.05 -2.99
N GLU A 926 15.83 -4.39 -3.92
CA GLU A 926 17.05 -4.89 -4.58
C GLU A 926 18.31 -4.69 -3.73
N HIS A 927 18.43 -5.51 -2.69
CA HIS A 927 19.51 -5.39 -1.72
C HIS A 927 20.82 -5.99 -2.26
N GLY A 928 21.71 -5.13 -2.76
CA GLY A 928 23.09 -5.52 -3.08
C GLY A 928 23.34 -5.93 -4.53
N ASP A 929 22.50 -5.51 -5.47
CA ASP A 929 22.83 -5.54 -6.89
C ASP A 929 23.97 -4.52 -7.17
N PRO A 930 25.15 -4.96 -7.65
CA PRO A 930 26.28 -4.06 -7.90
C PRO A 930 26.10 -3.18 -9.14
N ASP A 931 25.14 -3.49 -10.01
CA ASP A 931 24.93 -2.81 -11.29
C ASP A 931 23.84 -1.72 -11.21
N PHE A 932 23.14 -1.60 -10.07
CA PHE A 932 22.26 -0.47 -9.78
C PHE A 932 23.06 0.81 -9.55
N ASP A 933 22.74 1.90 -10.26
CA ASP A 933 23.38 3.21 -10.07
C ASP A 933 22.46 4.18 -9.30
N PRO A 934 22.70 4.43 -8.00
CA PRO A 934 21.95 5.42 -7.24
C PRO A 934 21.99 6.81 -7.89
N GLY A 935 23.05 7.16 -8.63
CA GLY A 935 23.18 8.43 -9.34
C GLY A 935 22.06 8.68 -10.35
N MET A 936 21.42 7.64 -10.87
CA MET A 936 20.28 7.76 -11.78
C MET A 936 18.97 8.17 -11.08
N LEU A 937 18.90 8.12 -9.75
CA LEU A 937 17.75 8.68 -9.01
C LEU A 937 17.80 10.21 -8.88
N ASP A 938 18.97 10.83 -8.98
CA ASP A 938 19.14 12.28 -8.77
C ASP A 938 18.19 13.15 -9.62
N PRO A 939 17.98 12.89 -10.93
CA PRO A 939 17.05 13.67 -11.75
C PRO A 939 15.58 13.36 -11.42
N LEU A 940 15.28 12.12 -11.03
CA LEU A 940 13.92 11.68 -10.67
C LEU A 940 13.39 12.41 -9.43
N TRP A 941 14.22 12.51 -8.39
CA TRP A 941 13.91 13.28 -7.18
C TRP A 941 13.63 14.77 -7.42
N LEU A 942 13.97 15.30 -8.61
CA LEU A 942 13.85 16.71 -8.97
C LEU A 942 13.03 16.94 -10.26
N HIS A 943 12.35 15.93 -10.79
CA HIS A 943 11.57 16.07 -12.01
C HIS A 943 10.26 16.83 -11.75
N PRO A 944 9.88 17.85 -12.56
CA PRO A 944 8.66 18.65 -12.35
C PRO A 944 7.38 17.84 -12.04
N VAL A 945 7.04 16.85 -12.87
CA VAL A 945 5.96 15.87 -12.65
C VAL A 945 5.93 15.29 -11.22
N LEU A 946 7.10 14.95 -10.68
CA LEU A 946 7.25 14.23 -9.41
C LEU A 946 7.42 15.20 -8.22
N LEU A 947 7.88 16.43 -8.46
CA LEU A 947 8.00 17.51 -7.47
C LEU A 947 6.66 18.05 -6.95
N GLU A 948 5.54 17.60 -7.50
CA GLU A 948 4.20 17.86 -6.93
C GLU A 948 3.70 16.72 -6.03
N ARG A 949 4.35 15.55 -6.04
CA ARG A 949 3.98 14.34 -5.29
C ARG A 949 4.85 14.16 -4.05
N ASP A 950 4.35 13.45 -3.03
CA ASP A 950 5.13 13.14 -1.83
C ASP A 950 5.99 11.88 -2.06
N LEU A 951 7.29 12.07 -2.29
CA LEU A 951 8.28 11.02 -2.54
C LEU A 951 8.93 10.51 -1.24
N THR A 952 8.39 10.83 -0.07
CA THR A 952 8.95 10.44 1.23
C THR A 952 9.11 8.91 1.38
N SER A 953 8.27 8.11 0.73
CA SER A 953 8.36 6.64 0.69
C SER A 953 9.63 6.09 0.00
N TRP A 954 10.31 6.90 -0.82
CA TRP A 954 11.62 6.57 -1.40
C TRP A 954 12.78 6.81 -0.43
N PHE A 955 12.59 7.62 0.62
CA PHE A 955 13.62 7.87 1.64
C PHE A 955 13.43 6.96 2.85
N VAL A 956 12.20 6.84 3.35
CA VAL A 956 11.86 6.02 4.52
C VAL A 956 12.07 4.53 4.21
N GLY A 957 12.91 3.86 5.00
CA GLY A 957 13.27 2.46 4.78
C GLY A 957 14.14 2.22 3.53
N SER A 958 14.76 3.26 2.96
CA SER A 958 15.74 3.13 1.87
C SER A 958 16.88 2.21 2.28
N LYS A 959 17.23 1.25 1.40
CA LYS A 959 18.40 0.36 1.56
C LYS A 959 19.65 0.84 0.83
N MET A 960 19.58 1.99 0.15
CA MET A 960 20.71 2.58 -0.53
C MET A 960 21.77 3.08 0.47
N ASP A 961 22.93 3.51 -0.05
CA ASP A 961 23.90 4.24 0.75
C ASP A 961 23.24 5.45 1.47
N ARG A 962 23.61 5.64 2.73
CA ARG A 962 23.01 6.66 3.59
C ARG A 962 23.42 8.07 3.13
N ARG A 963 24.66 8.27 2.68
CA ARG A 963 25.11 9.59 2.19
C ARG A 963 24.36 9.97 0.91
N ALA A 964 24.15 9.03 -0.01
CA ALA A 964 23.33 9.25 -1.21
C ALA A 964 21.87 9.56 -0.87
N SER A 965 21.23 8.70 -0.06
CA SER A 965 19.80 8.80 0.31
C SER A 965 19.43 10.17 0.88
N ILE A 966 20.20 10.66 1.89
CA ILE A 966 19.90 11.96 2.50
C ILE A 966 20.24 13.15 1.59
N SER A 967 21.25 13.02 0.73
CA SER A 967 21.63 14.09 -0.19
C SER A 967 20.64 14.26 -1.34
N MET A 968 20.00 13.17 -1.79
CA MET A 968 18.85 13.19 -2.69
C MET A 968 17.62 13.76 -2.00
N TYR A 969 17.21 13.18 -0.87
CA TYR A 969 16.01 13.59 -0.15
C TYR A 969 16.07 15.07 0.27
N SER A 970 17.24 15.56 0.70
CA SER A 970 17.43 16.98 1.03
C SER A 970 17.19 17.89 -0.18
N ARG A 971 17.71 17.56 -1.36
CA ARG A 971 17.46 18.36 -2.57
C ARG A 971 15.99 18.33 -2.98
N TYR A 972 15.37 17.15 -2.99
CA TYR A 972 13.93 16.99 -3.23
C TYR A 972 13.11 17.86 -2.29
N VAL A 973 13.34 17.78 -0.98
CA VAL A 973 12.63 18.56 0.03
C VAL A 973 12.69 20.08 -0.22
N HIS A 974 13.86 20.58 -0.66
CA HIS A 974 14.04 21.99 -1.03
C HIS A 974 13.37 22.36 -2.37
N GLY A 975 13.31 21.44 -3.33
CA GLY A 975 12.67 21.62 -4.63
C GLY A 975 11.14 21.47 -4.62
N HIS A 976 10.60 20.60 -3.76
CA HIS A 976 9.17 20.27 -3.67
C HIS A 976 8.31 21.50 -3.48
N THR A 977 7.29 21.66 -4.34
CA THR A 977 6.38 22.80 -4.34
C THR A 977 5.11 22.53 -3.53
N GLY A 978 4.75 21.25 -3.36
CA GLY A 978 3.62 20.80 -2.58
C GLY A 978 3.82 20.89 -1.07
N ARG A 979 3.01 20.13 -0.33
CA ARG A 979 3.12 19.98 1.12
C ARG A 979 3.54 18.55 1.49
N PHE A 980 4.16 18.39 2.66
CA PHE A 980 4.65 17.11 3.18
C PHE A 980 3.76 16.55 4.29
N ARG A 981 3.43 15.26 4.25
CA ARG A 981 2.85 14.59 5.43
C ARG A 981 3.99 14.23 6.37
N LEU A 982 4.18 14.99 7.44
CA LEU A 982 5.24 14.73 8.41
C LEU A 982 4.89 13.49 9.25
N THR A 983 5.36 12.33 8.81
CA THR A 983 5.18 11.06 9.54
C THR A 983 6.26 10.86 10.59
N TYR A 984 5.96 9.98 11.54
CA TYR A 984 6.92 9.59 12.57
C TYR A 984 8.13 8.85 12.01
N ARG A 985 7.90 7.94 11.06
CA ARG A 985 8.98 7.22 10.36
C ARG A 985 9.93 8.18 9.66
N LEU A 986 9.42 9.20 8.97
CA LEU A 986 10.29 10.23 8.37
C LEU A 986 11.16 10.92 9.43
N MET A 987 10.60 11.30 10.57
CA MET A 987 11.36 11.97 11.62
C MET A 987 12.37 11.06 12.33
N ASP A 988 12.04 9.81 12.61
CA ASP A 988 12.98 8.85 13.20
C ASP A 988 14.05 8.40 12.19
N GLU A 989 13.72 8.27 10.90
CA GLU A 989 14.70 8.07 9.82
C GLU A 989 15.67 9.27 9.77
N LEU A 990 15.17 10.51 9.66
CA LEU A 990 16.01 11.72 9.71
C LEU A 990 16.86 11.83 10.99
N ALA A 991 16.30 11.49 12.15
CA ALA A 991 17.03 11.46 13.41
C ALA A 991 18.17 10.43 13.39
N SER A 992 17.99 9.30 12.71
CA SER A 992 19.05 8.31 12.55
C SER A 992 20.20 8.80 11.66
N TYR A 993 19.95 9.69 10.70
CA TYR A 993 20.98 10.27 9.81
C TYR A 993 21.67 11.50 10.42
N ALA A 994 21.02 12.21 11.36
CA ALA A 994 21.52 13.45 11.94
C ALA A 994 22.96 13.39 12.53
N PRO A 995 23.41 12.29 13.18
CA PRO A 995 24.78 12.21 13.68
C PRO A 995 25.86 12.15 12.59
N GLU A 996 25.51 11.66 11.40
CA GLU A 996 26.43 11.48 10.26
C GLU A 996 26.34 12.63 9.25
N PHE A 997 25.13 13.14 9.01
CA PHE A 997 24.81 14.11 7.95
C PHE A 997 24.02 15.33 8.47
N PRO A 998 24.59 16.08 9.45
CA PRO A 998 23.84 17.09 10.17
C PRO A 998 23.50 18.34 9.34
N ASP A 999 24.25 18.67 8.28
CA ASP A 999 23.90 19.79 7.41
C ASP A 999 22.67 19.46 6.54
N GLU A 1000 22.66 18.26 5.95
CA GLU A 1000 21.57 17.81 5.08
C GLU A 1000 20.28 17.62 5.86
N VAL A 1001 20.34 17.00 7.05
CA VAL A 1001 19.18 16.81 7.93
C VAL A 1001 18.66 18.14 8.49
N TYR A 1002 19.54 19.08 8.85
CA TYR A 1002 19.13 20.44 9.24
C TYR A 1002 18.35 21.11 8.10
N GLY A 1003 18.87 21.05 6.87
CA GLY A 1003 18.21 21.62 5.69
C GLY A 1003 16.85 20.96 5.40
N CYS A 1004 16.79 19.62 5.42
CA CYS A 1004 15.53 18.87 5.29
C CYS A 1004 14.51 19.39 6.30
N LEU A 1005 14.90 19.44 7.58
CA LEU A 1005 14.01 19.77 8.67
C LEU A 1005 13.50 21.22 8.60
N ASP A 1006 14.38 22.18 8.30
CA ASP A 1006 14.03 23.60 8.17
C ASP A 1006 12.95 23.85 7.10
N ARG A 1007 12.96 23.03 6.05
CA ARG A 1007 12.02 23.08 4.92
C ARG A 1007 10.76 22.25 5.16
N LEU A 1008 10.89 21.02 5.66
CA LEU A 1008 9.77 20.12 6.01
C LEU A 1008 8.81 20.80 6.99
N VAL A 1009 9.33 21.41 8.05
CA VAL A 1009 8.52 22.17 9.03
C VAL A 1009 7.78 23.31 8.35
N VAL A 1010 8.40 24.04 7.42
CA VAL A 1010 7.76 25.17 6.72
C VAL A 1010 6.68 24.70 5.73
N SER A 1011 6.78 23.47 5.21
CA SER A 1011 5.92 22.92 4.14
C SER A 1011 4.99 21.78 4.58
N ALA A 1012 4.81 21.49 5.88
CA ALA A 1012 3.91 20.42 6.31
C ALA A 1012 2.44 20.64 5.88
N VAL A 1013 1.75 19.54 5.52
CA VAL A 1013 0.33 19.49 5.09
C VAL A 1013 -0.56 20.17 6.12
N ASP A 1014 -0.37 19.80 7.39
CA ASP A 1014 -1.13 20.28 8.53
C ASP A 1014 -0.27 21.22 9.41
N GLU A 1015 -0.88 21.81 10.44
CA GLU A 1015 -0.17 22.47 11.55
C GLU A 1015 0.57 21.46 12.45
N PHE A 1016 0.33 20.16 12.23
CA PHE A 1016 0.98 19.08 12.97
C PHE A 1016 2.47 18.94 12.61
N VAL A 1017 3.31 18.99 13.64
CA VAL A 1017 4.73 18.62 13.59
C VAL A 1017 4.98 17.50 14.62
N PRO A 1018 5.44 16.31 14.21
CA PRO A 1018 5.71 15.19 15.13
C PRO A 1018 6.65 15.56 16.28
N ASP A 1019 6.39 15.07 17.49
CA ASP A 1019 7.23 15.34 18.66
C ASP A 1019 8.66 14.75 18.54
N THR A 1020 8.83 13.69 17.76
CA THR A 1020 10.14 13.12 17.39
C THR A 1020 11.03 14.09 16.63
N VAL A 1021 10.49 15.19 16.10
CA VAL A 1021 11.29 16.33 15.59
C VAL A 1021 12.28 16.84 16.64
N CYS A 1022 11.96 16.73 17.93
CA CYS A 1022 12.89 17.10 19.00
C CYS A 1022 14.10 16.17 19.07
N ARG A 1023 13.98 14.89 18.70
CA ARG A 1023 15.15 13.99 18.57
C ARG A 1023 16.06 14.43 17.44
N VAL A 1024 15.48 14.78 16.28
CA VAL A 1024 16.24 15.32 15.15
C VAL A 1024 17.00 16.57 15.59
N VAL A 1025 16.34 17.52 16.26
CA VAL A 1025 16.97 18.72 16.82
C VAL A 1025 18.06 18.38 17.85
N GLU A 1026 17.83 17.44 18.76
CA GLU A 1026 18.83 17.03 19.78
C GLU A 1026 20.08 16.40 19.15
N GLU A 1027 19.94 15.54 18.13
CA GLU A 1027 21.09 14.99 17.40
C GLU A 1027 21.81 16.05 16.57
N LEU A 1028 21.08 16.97 15.95
CA LEU A 1028 21.66 18.13 15.24
C LEU A 1028 22.44 19.07 16.19
N GLU A 1029 21.92 19.34 17.39
CA GLU A 1029 22.60 20.14 18.41
C GLU A 1029 23.86 19.41 18.95
N LYS A 1030 23.80 18.08 19.16
CA LYS A 1030 24.99 17.26 19.49
C LYS A 1030 26.04 17.31 18.38
N ALA A 1031 25.62 17.33 17.13
CA ALA A 1031 26.47 17.52 15.95
C ALA A 1031 26.89 18.99 15.71
N GLY A 1032 26.56 19.91 16.64
CA GLY A 1032 27.03 21.30 16.63
C GLY A 1032 26.25 22.27 15.75
N LYS A 1033 25.03 21.93 15.33
CA LYS A 1033 24.15 22.83 14.55
C LYS A 1033 23.34 23.75 15.45
N ASP A 1034 23.23 25.01 15.06
CA ASP A 1034 22.41 26.00 15.76
C ASP A 1034 20.94 25.90 15.34
N CYS A 1035 20.19 25.02 16.03
CA CYS A 1035 18.79 24.75 15.71
C CYS A 1035 17.81 25.85 16.15
N ARG A 1036 18.26 27.01 16.66
CA ARG A 1036 17.38 28.05 17.21
C ARG A 1036 16.28 28.51 16.25
N MET A 1037 16.60 28.74 14.98
CA MET A 1037 15.60 29.17 13.99
C MET A 1037 14.59 28.06 13.65
N ILE A 1038 15.05 26.80 13.51
CA ILE A 1038 14.15 25.65 13.29
C ILE A 1038 13.20 25.50 14.50
N VAL A 1039 13.73 25.59 15.72
CA VAL A 1039 12.94 25.53 16.95
C VAL A 1039 11.93 26.69 17.03
N GLU A 1040 12.27 27.89 16.56
CA GLU A 1040 11.32 29.01 16.43
C GLU A 1040 10.24 28.76 15.36
N LYS A 1041 10.60 28.14 14.22
CA LYS A 1041 9.65 27.73 13.17
C LYS A 1041 8.67 26.65 13.66
N ILE A 1042 9.17 25.58 14.27
CA ILE A 1042 8.37 24.50 14.87
C ILE A 1042 7.38 25.09 15.88
N LYS A 1043 7.88 25.94 16.78
CA LYS A 1043 7.04 26.72 17.70
C LYS A 1043 5.95 27.49 16.95
N SER A 1044 6.30 28.28 15.94
CA SER A 1044 5.34 29.10 15.19
C SER A 1044 4.29 28.37 14.34
N ARG A 1045 4.35 27.02 14.28
CA ARG A 1045 3.32 26.15 13.66
C ARG A 1045 2.58 25.29 14.70
N ALA A 1046 3.20 25.02 15.84
CA ALA A 1046 2.56 24.38 17.00
C ALA A 1046 1.83 25.39 17.93
N TYR A 1047 1.66 26.65 17.48
CA TYR A 1047 1.02 27.79 18.16
C TYR A 1047 0.19 28.60 17.16
#